data_AF-G9PEF6-F1
#
_entry.id   AF-G9PEF6-F1
#
_cell.length_a   1.000
_cell.length_b   1.000
_cell.length_c   1.000
_cell.angle_alpha   90.00
_cell.angle_beta   90.00
_cell.angle_gamma   90.00
#
_symmetry.space_group_name_H-M   'P 1'
#
loop_
_entity.id
_entity.type
_entity.pdbx_description
1 polymer ?
#
loop_
_entity_poly.entity_id
_entity_poly.type
_entity_poly.pdbx_seq_one_letter_code
_entity_poly.pdbx_strand_id
1 'polypeptide(L)'
;MTIYRYDMTIPVRVVSALHSGGVDEVPVRPITDEDGRTVQPNAFVRNGLGEAILPGRSIKGAIRAAFEEHMDELGFSEEELKSLWGGEMRRDVGTSKPARGIGTDKSLPLRASALTFHHAVVWDRNQGDLPHRMSTAIDRATGGAADGALFAYEYLPVDTTFEIRISAEAQDPAPDPTKNEDAQSTTQSEATKGTPPAPPALVKKALQAVVALLHGKCISLGGRTGSGWGRIEPLNENARYDCKLVVVPGSKSEKGDPTSVLANILDQRSPVDIEPDKNLDRQSASTNIKIEWQAPAGLFVGMNKPDGIKSSEEDTVPAAPLRNWHLDDTHRADHGDATYPKVAHEDKASLLLPGTSIRGALRSHCSHIARSIVSDSEGCDELGIPGDVHKQLATDPLLVRYLFGTTKYRGAVRVHDCEGRISEEESLKLTRNAIDRVTGSAAHGALYSELLYPHATWDAIEIEIDHAQLCRNICQDPGDYALSTVSASDQECEQPAIKNHLRAAILLLTMAVTDLCEGILPLGGRTGGGLGFIEVSRVSFEGLPGRHKSVSRPFKEPTNSDDAREVREARANFARNILTSILTAFAGDGDEATSAEQRVINLIREWAELGPRDDQGSSVPSHFHPTTVRIGWNSPTGVFVHDPQADDGNTQYPLRAKTADNNGENSTAPLLLPGTSIRGALRSRCSRIARTVLYADNPPSQGESFTQADSDGNQVPIDIHEQLAKEPRLVRYMFGTTEYRGAVRVRDCTTKNTGPSIKVTHNAIDRWTGGVVEGLLFNEVTYPHATWNDIVIEVDTARLLQNVKTESSIADLSLDDCVPFARASWCLLCIALAELSAGTLPLGGKTTRGLGQVEVTGISMSDADGTIITAPTEEQLWPGRRGDRDNTTPSAAHTILAYLRGELGGNRAYTGWADCLPESNAEACETSTHKDVKADE
;
A
#
# COMPACT_ATOMS: atom_id res chain seq x y z
N MET A 1 41.27 -25.68 33.24
CA MET A 1 40.49 -24.93 32.24
C MET A 1 39.13 -24.70 32.85
N THR A 2 38.83 -23.47 33.25
CA THR A 2 37.57 -23.15 33.92
C THR A 2 36.51 -22.88 32.86
N ILE A 3 35.32 -23.42 33.05
CA ILE A 3 34.17 -23.17 32.17
C ILE A 3 33.21 -22.27 32.93
N TYR A 4 32.77 -21.20 32.29
CA TYR A 4 31.79 -20.26 32.82
C TYR A 4 30.50 -20.42 32.04
N ARG A 5 29.39 -20.65 32.75
CA ARG A 5 28.07 -20.73 32.15
C ARG A 5 27.21 -19.58 32.63
N TYR A 6 26.67 -18.83 31.68
CA TYR A 6 25.79 -17.69 31.89
C TYR A 6 24.38 -18.09 31.46
N ASP A 7 23.37 -17.80 32.26
CA ASP A 7 21.96 -17.95 31.90
C ASP A 7 21.24 -16.62 32.13
N MET A 8 20.77 -16.00 31.06
CA MET A 8 20.09 -14.69 31.04
C MET A 8 18.67 -14.83 30.50
N THR A 9 17.72 -14.15 31.14
CA THR A 9 16.31 -14.10 30.70
C THR A 9 15.89 -12.65 30.52
N ILE A 10 15.34 -12.34 29.34
CA ILE A 10 14.87 -11.00 28.99
C ILE A 10 13.36 -11.06 28.72
N PRO A 11 12.52 -10.52 29.60
CA PRO A 11 11.10 -10.37 29.35
C PRO A 11 10.85 -9.28 28.29
N VAL A 12 10.12 -9.64 27.24
CA VAL A 12 9.79 -8.75 26.12
C VAL A 12 8.29 -8.75 25.86
N ARG A 13 7.82 -7.66 25.22
CA ARG A 13 6.46 -7.48 24.75
C ARG A 13 6.46 -7.28 23.24
N VAL A 14 5.46 -7.85 22.57
CA VAL A 14 5.19 -7.65 21.15
C VAL A 14 4.51 -6.30 20.95
N VAL A 15 5.10 -5.45 20.12
CA VAL A 15 4.59 -4.08 19.83
C VAL A 15 3.95 -4.01 18.45
N SER A 16 4.21 -4.99 17.59
CA SER A 16 3.52 -5.14 16.32
C SER A 16 3.29 -6.60 16.00
N ALA A 17 2.26 -6.89 15.20
CA ALA A 17 1.89 -8.24 14.81
C ALA A 17 3.11 -9.10 14.47
N LEU A 18 3.28 -10.23 15.17
CA LEU A 18 4.44 -11.10 15.02
C LEU A 18 4.02 -12.42 14.41
N HIS A 19 4.69 -12.85 13.35
CA HIS A 19 4.50 -14.17 12.75
C HIS A 19 5.82 -14.92 12.58
N SER A 20 5.83 -16.18 13.00
CA SER A 20 6.92 -17.13 12.76
C SER A 20 6.34 -18.30 11.99
N GLY A 21 6.84 -18.55 10.77
CA GLY A 21 6.26 -19.53 9.85
C GLY A 21 6.43 -20.97 10.32
N GLY A 22 5.32 -21.73 10.34
CA GLY A 22 5.24 -23.16 10.67
C GLY A 22 5.78 -24.09 9.58
N VAL A 23 5.93 -25.38 9.91
CA VAL A 23 6.20 -26.44 8.93
C VAL A 23 5.01 -26.53 7.97
N ASP A 24 5.29 -26.78 6.68
CA ASP A 24 4.33 -26.97 5.58
C ASP A 24 3.37 -28.17 5.78
N GLU A 25 2.71 -28.29 6.93
CA GLU A 25 1.51 -29.13 7.02
C GLU A 25 0.34 -28.34 6.46
N VAL A 26 -0.25 -28.86 5.39
CA VAL A 26 -1.41 -28.31 4.70
C VAL A 26 -2.52 -28.08 5.73
N PRO A 27 -2.90 -26.82 6.05
CA PRO A 27 -3.99 -26.53 6.96
C PRO A 27 -5.29 -27.15 6.43
N VAL A 28 -6.11 -27.66 7.35
CA VAL A 28 -7.27 -28.53 7.03
C VAL A 28 -8.39 -27.79 6.27
N ARG A 29 -8.36 -26.45 6.16
CA ARG A 29 -9.45 -25.66 5.55
C ARG A 29 -8.94 -24.44 4.75
N PRO A 30 -9.16 -24.38 3.43
CA PRO A 30 -9.00 -23.16 2.67
C PRO A 30 -10.11 -22.16 3.03
N ILE A 31 -9.76 -20.88 3.10
CA ILE A 31 -10.73 -19.77 3.19
C ILE A 31 -11.06 -19.37 1.75
N THR A 32 -12.33 -19.50 1.36
CA THR A 32 -12.84 -18.99 0.09
C THR A 32 -13.61 -17.70 0.35
N ASP A 33 -13.28 -16.62 -0.37
CA ASP A 33 -14.08 -15.40 -0.33
C ASP A 33 -15.22 -15.39 -1.36
N GLU A 34 -16.08 -14.38 -1.29
CA GLU A 34 -17.24 -14.18 -2.19
C GLU A 34 -16.88 -14.10 -3.68
N ASP A 35 -15.62 -13.80 -4.01
CA ASP A 35 -15.10 -13.77 -5.38
C ASP A 35 -14.54 -15.15 -5.81
N GLY A 36 -14.72 -16.20 -4.98
CA GLY A 36 -14.22 -17.54 -5.23
C GLY A 36 -12.71 -17.72 -5.03
N ARG A 37 -12.00 -16.72 -4.50
CA ARG A 37 -10.55 -16.80 -4.26
C ARG A 37 -10.28 -17.61 -3.01
N THR A 38 -9.40 -18.60 -3.13
CA THR A 38 -9.06 -19.51 -2.03
C THR A 38 -7.69 -19.22 -1.46
N VAL A 39 -7.58 -19.14 -0.13
CA VAL A 39 -6.30 -18.95 0.58
C VAL A 39 -6.19 -19.91 1.73
N GLN A 40 -5.01 -20.54 1.85
CA GLN A 40 -4.65 -21.30 3.03
C GLN A 40 -3.91 -20.40 4.02
N PRO A 41 -4.36 -20.30 5.29
CA PRO A 41 -3.67 -19.48 6.26
C PRO A 41 -2.29 -20.05 6.61
N ASN A 42 -1.28 -19.19 6.59
CA ASN A 42 0.06 -19.53 7.06
C ASN A 42 0.03 -19.66 8.58
N ALA A 43 0.14 -20.90 9.05
CA ALA A 43 0.11 -21.21 10.47
C ALA A 43 1.38 -20.75 11.19
N PHE A 44 1.22 -20.38 12.46
CA PHE A 44 2.31 -20.10 13.38
C PHE A 44 3.01 -21.41 13.79
N VAL A 45 4.33 -21.38 13.96
CA VAL A 45 5.10 -22.55 14.45
C VAL A 45 4.54 -23.04 15.77
N ARG A 46 4.24 -24.34 15.85
CA ARG A 46 3.83 -24.99 17.10
C ARG A 46 4.81 -26.08 17.52
N ASN A 47 4.85 -26.38 18.82
CA ASN A 47 5.57 -27.55 19.33
C ASN A 47 4.70 -28.82 19.23
N GLY A 48 5.24 -29.97 19.65
CA GLY A 48 4.51 -31.24 19.65
C GLY A 48 3.28 -31.30 20.59
N LEU A 49 3.08 -30.29 21.44
CA LEU A 49 1.90 -30.13 22.30
C LEU A 49 0.83 -29.22 21.66
N GLY A 50 1.14 -28.59 20.53
CA GLY A 50 0.27 -27.64 19.85
C GLY A 50 0.37 -26.19 20.35
N GLU A 51 1.32 -25.88 21.24
CA GLU A 51 1.56 -24.51 21.72
C GLU A 51 2.37 -23.73 20.69
N ALA A 52 2.07 -22.44 20.50
CA ALA A 52 2.82 -21.61 19.57
C ALA A 52 4.20 -21.27 20.16
N ILE A 53 5.26 -21.45 19.35
CA ILE A 53 6.63 -21.25 19.78
C ILE A 53 7.40 -20.33 18.84
N LEU A 54 8.32 -19.54 19.39
CA LEU A 54 9.39 -18.91 18.64
C LEU A 54 10.62 -19.83 18.67
N PRO A 55 11.07 -20.36 17.52
CA PRO A 55 12.24 -21.21 17.49
C PRO A 55 13.50 -20.47 17.94
N GLY A 56 14.32 -21.11 18.77
CA GLY A 56 15.62 -20.54 19.19
C GLY A 56 16.52 -20.17 18.01
N ARG A 57 16.44 -20.93 16.90
CA ARG A 57 17.12 -20.59 15.64
C ARG A 57 16.67 -19.25 15.03
N SER A 58 15.39 -18.92 15.14
CA SER A 58 14.81 -17.68 14.60
C SER A 58 15.24 -16.49 15.44
N ILE A 59 15.22 -16.63 16.77
CA ILE A 59 15.69 -15.61 17.72
C ILE A 59 17.20 -15.38 17.52
N LYS A 60 17.99 -16.46 17.48
CA LYS A 60 19.43 -16.42 17.23
C LYS A 60 19.75 -15.72 15.91
N GLY A 61 19.05 -16.08 14.83
CA GLY A 61 19.27 -15.49 13.51
C GLY A 61 18.98 -14.00 13.47
N ALA A 62 17.90 -13.55 14.09
CA ALA A 62 17.53 -12.13 14.14
C ALA A 62 18.53 -11.30 14.94
N ILE A 63 18.91 -11.76 16.14
CA ILE A 63 19.88 -11.06 16.99
C ILE A 63 21.26 -11.06 16.32
N ARG A 64 21.68 -12.19 15.75
CA ARG A 64 22.93 -12.26 15.00
C ARG A 64 22.97 -11.28 13.83
N ALA A 65 21.86 -11.16 13.09
CA ALA A 65 21.77 -10.21 11.99
C ALA A 65 21.94 -8.75 12.47
N ALA A 66 21.32 -8.37 13.59
CA ALA A 66 21.50 -7.06 14.19
C ALA A 66 22.94 -6.85 14.71
N PHE A 67 23.58 -7.90 15.27
CA PHE A 67 24.98 -7.83 15.71
C PHE A 67 25.95 -7.56 14.57
N GLU A 68 25.80 -8.29 13.45
CA GLU A 68 26.66 -8.10 12.29
C GLU A 68 26.38 -6.74 11.61
N GLU A 69 25.16 -6.22 11.71
CA GLU A 69 24.77 -4.90 11.21
C GLU A 69 25.34 -3.73 12.04
N HIS A 70 25.46 -3.89 13.36
CA HIS A 70 25.98 -2.87 14.28
C HIS A 70 27.36 -3.21 14.85
N MET A 71 28.14 -4.06 14.16
CA MET A 71 29.39 -4.63 14.67
C MET A 71 30.39 -3.54 15.10
N ASP A 72 30.58 -2.50 14.28
CA ASP A 72 31.54 -1.43 14.51
C ASP A 72 31.10 -0.50 15.65
N GLU A 73 29.82 -0.15 15.72
CA GLU A 73 29.23 0.66 16.79
C GLU A 73 29.33 -0.04 18.16
N LEU A 74 29.13 -1.36 18.15
CA LEU A 74 29.31 -2.24 19.31
C LEU A 74 30.78 -2.54 19.62
N GLY A 75 31.70 -2.22 18.69
CA GLY A 75 33.14 -2.40 18.81
C GLY A 75 33.58 -3.86 18.78
N PHE A 76 32.94 -4.70 17.97
CA PHE A 76 33.35 -6.09 17.73
C PHE A 76 34.20 -6.20 16.47
N SER A 77 35.13 -7.15 16.46
CA SER A 77 35.85 -7.57 15.27
C SER A 77 35.21 -8.81 14.64
N GLU A 78 35.55 -9.07 13.37
CA GLU A 78 35.00 -10.23 12.68
C GLU A 78 35.34 -11.56 13.36
N GLU A 79 36.56 -11.71 13.86
CA GLU A 79 37.00 -12.95 14.49
C GLU A 79 36.31 -13.18 15.84
N GLU A 80 35.98 -12.10 16.57
CA GLU A 80 35.20 -12.17 17.81
C GLU A 80 33.76 -12.66 17.55
N LEU A 81 33.09 -12.14 16.52
CA LEU A 81 31.76 -12.60 16.14
C LEU A 81 31.79 -14.06 15.65
N LYS A 82 32.79 -14.46 14.88
CA LYS A 82 32.96 -15.87 14.46
C LYS A 82 33.12 -16.80 15.67
N SER A 83 33.79 -16.36 16.74
CA SER A 83 33.94 -17.09 18.00
C SER A 83 32.62 -17.20 18.77
N LEU A 84 31.82 -16.12 18.81
CA LEU A 84 30.52 -16.10 19.48
C LEU A 84 29.45 -16.96 18.78
N TRP A 85 29.33 -16.83 17.45
CA TRP A 85 28.24 -17.43 16.68
C TRP A 85 28.52 -18.83 16.15
N GLY A 86 29.79 -19.29 16.20
CA GLY A 86 30.17 -20.64 15.78
C GLY A 86 30.14 -20.86 14.27
N GLY A 87 30.49 -19.85 13.46
CA GLY A 87 30.46 -19.98 11.99
C GLY A 87 31.06 -18.78 11.25
N GLU A 88 31.01 -18.83 9.91
CA GLU A 88 31.37 -17.71 9.02
C GLU A 88 30.37 -16.56 9.16
N MET A 89 30.74 -15.33 8.77
CA MET A 89 29.81 -14.19 8.74
C MET A 89 28.63 -14.46 7.82
N ARG A 90 27.47 -13.88 8.10
CA ARG A 90 26.26 -14.07 7.29
C ARG A 90 26.48 -13.74 5.82
N ARG A 91 27.29 -12.70 5.53
CA ARG A 91 27.63 -12.27 4.15
C ARG A 91 28.44 -13.29 3.36
N ASP A 92 29.14 -14.20 4.04
CA ASP A 92 29.97 -15.22 3.42
C ASP A 92 29.21 -16.54 3.18
N VAL A 93 28.02 -16.68 3.77
CA VAL A 93 27.16 -17.86 3.64
C VAL A 93 26.59 -17.92 2.22
N GLY A 94 27.01 -18.93 1.44
CA GLY A 94 26.52 -19.17 0.07
C GLY A 94 27.39 -18.66 -1.07
N THR A 95 28.48 -17.94 -0.81
CA THR A 95 29.47 -17.54 -1.84
C THR A 95 30.33 -18.73 -2.30
N SER A 96 30.84 -18.73 -3.54
CA SER A 96 31.68 -19.83 -4.03
C SER A 96 33.07 -19.82 -3.39
N LYS A 97 33.65 -21.00 -3.07
CA LYS A 97 34.99 -21.14 -2.45
C LYS A 97 36.10 -20.29 -3.10
N PRO A 98 36.16 -20.10 -4.44
CA PRO A 98 37.19 -19.28 -5.09
C PRO A 98 37.01 -17.77 -4.89
N ALA A 99 35.76 -17.28 -4.83
CA ALA A 99 35.45 -15.86 -4.57
C ALA A 99 35.85 -15.42 -3.14
N ARG A 100 36.20 -16.38 -2.28
CA ARG A 100 36.56 -16.20 -0.86
C ARG A 100 38.07 -16.08 -0.63
N GLY A 101 38.92 -16.17 -1.67
CA GLY A 101 40.38 -16.17 -1.53
C GLY A 101 40.95 -17.40 -0.78
N ILE A 102 40.11 -18.42 -0.51
CA ILE A 102 40.49 -19.64 0.20
C ILE A 102 40.75 -20.73 -0.83
N GLY A 103 41.98 -21.26 -0.84
CA GLY A 103 42.39 -22.40 -1.66
C GLY A 103 41.55 -23.66 -1.41
N THR A 104 41.55 -24.53 -2.42
CA THR A 104 40.65 -25.68 -2.63
C THR A 104 40.33 -26.57 -1.40
N ASP A 105 39.08 -27.03 -1.38
CA ASP A 105 38.50 -28.24 -0.76
C ASP A 105 38.77 -28.64 0.71
N LYS A 106 39.27 -27.74 1.56
CA LYS A 106 39.24 -28.00 3.02
C LYS A 106 37.85 -27.73 3.61
N SER A 107 37.27 -28.71 4.31
CA SER A 107 36.08 -28.53 5.14
C SER A 107 36.35 -27.48 6.21
N LEU A 108 35.47 -26.48 6.36
CA LEU A 108 35.56 -25.54 7.45
C LEU A 108 35.45 -26.30 8.79
N PRO A 109 36.29 -26.02 9.78
CA PRO A 109 36.15 -26.65 11.09
C PRO A 109 34.77 -26.31 11.66
N LEU A 110 34.02 -27.32 12.09
CA LEU A 110 32.76 -27.14 12.82
C LEU A 110 33.06 -26.36 14.10
N ARG A 111 32.55 -25.13 14.20
CA ARG A 111 32.75 -24.26 15.37
C ARG A 111 31.49 -24.33 16.25
N ALA A 112 31.66 -24.68 17.51
CA ALA A 112 30.56 -24.57 18.47
C ALA A 112 30.35 -23.08 18.81
N SER A 113 29.09 -22.64 18.84
CA SER A 113 28.74 -21.28 19.23
C SER A 113 28.80 -21.11 20.74
N ALA A 114 29.39 -20.03 21.22
CA ALA A 114 29.38 -19.67 22.64
C ALA A 114 27.98 -19.29 23.14
N LEU A 115 27.07 -18.87 22.24
CA LEU A 115 25.71 -18.43 22.56
C LEU A 115 24.65 -19.43 22.09
N THR A 116 23.80 -19.85 23.03
CA THR A 116 22.65 -20.71 22.81
C THR A 116 21.36 -19.95 23.11
N PHE A 117 20.44 -19.96 22.14
CA PHE A 117 19.12 -19.33 22.26
C PHE A 117 18.07 -20.43 22.35
N HIS A 118 17.24 -20.37 23.38
CA HIS A 118 16.22 -21.38 23.63
C HIS A 118 14.94 -21.08 22.85
N HIS A 119 14.11 -22.11 22.67
CA HIS A 119 12.74 -21.93 22.20
C HIS A 119 11.94 -21.15 23.24
N ALA A 120 11.16 -20.17 22.79
CA ALA A 120 10.20 -19.47 23.66
C ALA A 120 8.79 -19.95 23.33
N VAL A 121 8.05 -20.40 24.34
CA VAL A 121 6.60 -20.60 24.22
C VAL A 121 5.96 -19.22 24.31
N VAL A 122 5.18 -18.87 23.29
CA VAL A 122 4.63 -17.52 23.13
C VAL A 122 3.11 -17.49 23.18
N TRP A 123 2.45 -18.63 23.03
CA TRP A 123 1.01 -18.76 23.13
C TRP A 123 0.62 -20.16 23.60
N ASP A 124 -0.14 -20.24 24.70
CA ASP A 124 -0.71 -21.49 25.18
C ASP A 124 -2.03 -21.75 24.44
N ARG A 125 -2.23 -22.99 23.99
CA ARG A 125 -3.46 -23.45 23.36
C ARG A 125 -4.70 -23.27 24.25
N ASN A 126 -4.52 -23.29 25.57
CA ASN A 126 -5.62 -23.07 26.53
C ASN A 126 -6.17 -21.62 26.48
N GLN A 127 -5.42 -20.67 25.89
CA GLN A 127 -5.86 -19.28 25.73
C GLN A 127 -6.74 -19.06 24.50
N GLY A 128 -7.01 -20.11 23.71
CA GLY A 128 -7.76 -20.04 22.46
C GLY A 128 -6.87 -20.02 21.22
N ASP A 129 -7.50 -19.98 20.06
CA ASP A 129 -6.82 -19.94 18.77
C ASP A 129 -6.19 -18.57 18.51
N LEU A 130 -5.05 -18.54 17.83
CA LEU A 130 -4.42 -17.28 17.41
C LEU A 130 -5.27 -16.59 16.35
N PRO A 131 -5.36 -15.24 16.36
CA PRO A 131 -6.04 -14.54 15.30
C PRO A 131 -5.27 -14.68 13.98
N HIS A 132 -6.04 -14.60 12.91
CA HIS A 132 -5.54 -14.53 11.56
C HIS A 132 -5.55 -13.07 11.14
N ARG A 133 -4.65 -12.68 10.24
CA ARG A 133 -4.68 -11.40 9.56
C ARG A 133 -4.66 -11.61 8.06
N MET A 134 -5.66 -11.07 7.37
CA MET A 134 -5.67 -11.02 5.92
C MET A 134 -4.76 -9.89 5.41
N SER A 135 -4.03 -10.15 4.35
CA SER A 135 -3.21 -9.16 3.65
C SER A 135 -3.31 -9.41 2.16
N THR A 136 -3.45 -8.35 1.39
CA THR A 136 -3.49 -8.41 -0.07
C THR A 136 -2.21 -7.79 -0.62
N ALA A 137 -1.56 -8.45 -1.59
CA ALA A 137 -0.48 -7.81 -2.31
C ALA A 137 -1.04 -6.69 -3.20
N ILE A 138 -0.30 -5.59 -3.33
CA ILE A 138 -0.61 -4.54 -4.28
C ILE A 138 0.17 -4.85 -5.56
N ASP A 139 -0.54 -5.02 -6.67
CA ASP A 139 0.08 -5.16 -7.97
C ASP A 139 0.73 -3.82 -8.35
N ARG A 140 2.02 -3.88 -8.66
CA ARG A 140 2.83 -2.68 -8.89
C ARG A 140 2.44 -1.95 -10.17
N ALA A 141 1.98 -2.68 -11.18
CA ALA A 141 1.69 -2.14 -12.49
C ALA A 141 0.38 -1.37 -12.41
N THR A 142 -0.65 -1.93 -11.78
CA THR A 142 -2.02 -1.44 -11.65
C THR A 142 -2.27 -0.55 -10.42
N GLY A 143 -1.45 -0.69 -9.38
CA GLY A 143 -1.67 -0.06 -8.07
C GLY A 143 -2.92 -0.58 -7.35
N GLY A 144 -3.52 -1.68 -7.85
CA GLY A 144 -4.68 -2.35 -7.26
C GLY A 144 -4.27 -3.58 -6.45
N ALA A 145 -5.25 -4.26 -5.86
CA ALA A 145 -5.03 -5.60 -5.29
C ALA A 145 -4.58 -6.57 -6.39
N ALA A 146 -3.50 -7.31 -6.16
CA ALA A 146 -3.00 -8.32 -7.08
C ALA A 146 -3.88 -9.58 -7.04
N ASP A 147 -4.24 -10.10 -8.22
CA ASP A 147 -5.04 -11.31 -8.34
C ASP A 147 -4.29 -12.56 -7.82
N GLY A 148 -5.02 -13.47 -7.17
CA GLY A 148 -4.46 -14.69 -6.55
C GLY A 148 -3.47 -14.46 -5.38
N ALA A 149 -3.25 -13.21 -4.95
CA ALA A 149 -2.26 -12.85 -3.93
C ALA A 149 -2.91 -12.35 -2.62
N LEU A 150 -3.97 -13.06 -2.20
CA LEU A 150 -4.52 -12.93 -0.87
C LEU A 150 -3.73 -13.86 0.07
N PHE A 151 -3.30 -13.33 1.20
CA PHE A 151 -2.55 -14.06 2.22
C PHE A 151 -3.27 -13.96 3.55
N ALA A 152 -3.35 -15.06 4.28
CA ALA A 152 -3.75 -15.05 5.68
C ALA A 152 -2.57 -15.52 6.53
N TYR A 153 -2.27 -14.81 7.62
CA TYR A 153 -1.20 -15.19 8.55
C TYR A 153 -1.76 -15.29 9.95
N GLU A 154 -1.53 -16.40 10.64
CA GLU A 154 -1.67 -16.44 12.09
C GLU A 154 -0.60 -15.56 12.74
N TYR A 155 -0.96 -14.74 13.71
CA TYR A 155 -0.01 -13.83 14.35
C TYR A 155 -0.22 -13.73 15.86
N LEU A 156 0.84 -13.36 16.58
CA LEU A 156 0.75 -12.99 17.98
C LEU A 156 0.19 -11.56 18.09
N PRO A 157 -0.91 -11.36 18.82
CA PRO A 157 -1.50 -10.04 19.04
C PRO A 157 -0.56 -9.08 19.75
N VAL A 158 -0.83 -7.78 19.58
CA VAL A 158 -0.08 -6.72 20.27
C VAL A 158 -0.25 -6.90 21.78
N ASP A 159 0.78 -6.50 22.53
CA ASP A 159 0.89 -6.65 23.98
C ASP A 159 1.12 -8.07 24.50
N THR A 160 1.19 -9.07 23.63
CA THR A 160 1.63 -10.42 24.02
C THR A 160 3.04 -10.37 24.61
N THR A 161 3.24 -10.97 25.78
CA THR A 161 4.53 -10.99 26.48
C THR A 161 5.15 -12.38 26.48
N PHE A 162 6.46 -12.46 26.36
CA PHE A 162 7.22 -13.71 26.46
C PHE A 162 8.66 -13.47 26.91
N GLU A 163 9.37 -14.53 27.26
CA GLU A 163 10.75 -14.47 27.72
C GLU A 163 11.74 -14.96 26.66
N ILE A 164 12.76 -14.15 26.36
CA ILE A 164 13.92 -14.58 25.59
C ILE A 164 14.96 -15.16 26.57
N ARG A 165 15.26 -16.45 26.42
CA ARG A 165 16.26 -17.15 27.24
C ARG A 165 17.53 -17.39 26.44
N ILE A 166 18.66 -16.96 27.00
CA ILE A 166 19.98 -17.06 26.41
C ILE A 166 20.91 -17.76 27.41
N SER A 167 21.52 -18.87 26.97
CA SER A 167 22.62 -19.51 27.70
C SER A 167 23.92 -19.24 26.96
N ALA A 168 24.99 -18.92 27.68
CA ALA A 168 26.31 -18.76 27.09
C ALA A 168 27.36 -19.58 27.83
N GLU A 169 28.32 -20.13 27.08
CA GLU A 169 29.50 -20.79 27.63
C GLU A 169 30.76 -20.02 27.24
N ALA A 170 31.59 -19.72 28.24
CA ALA A 170 32.88 -19.09 28.06
C ALA A 170 34.00 -19.95 28.64
N GLN A 171 35.18 -19.84 28.06
CA GLN A 171 36.34 -20.62 28.48
C GLN A 171 37.57 -19.74 28.56
N ASP A 172 38.39 -19.93 29.62
CA ASP A 172 39.65 -19.20 29.72
C ASP A 172 40.58 -19.62 28.56
N PRO A 173 41.34 -18.67 27.96
CA PRO A 173 42.37 -18.99 26.99
C PRO A 173 43.32 -20.03 27.57
N ALA A 174 43.70 -21.03 26.77
CA ALA A 174 44.72 -21.98 27.21
C ALA A 174 45.99 -21.20 27.58
N PRO A 175 46.66 -21.51 28.72
CA PRO A 175 47.93 -20.87 29.05
C PRO A 175 48.90 -21.11 27.90
N ASP A 176 49.57 -20.05 27.43
CA ASP A 176 50.63 -20.15 26.44
C ASP A 176 51.58 -21.28 26.86
N PRO A 177 52.00 -22.18 25.95
CA PRO A 177 53.09 -23.08 26.27
C PRO A 177 54.29 -22.18 26.57
N THR A 178 54.64 -22.10 27.86
CA THR A 178 55.85 -21.43 28.32
C THR A 178 56.99 -21.79 27.39
N LYS A 179 57.68 -20.77 26.88
CA LYS A 179 58.92 -20.93 26.09
C LYS A 179 59.88 -21.81 26.88
N ASN A 180 59.85 -23.11 26.61
CA ASN A 180 60.95 -24.00 26.95
C ASN A 180 61.97 -23.81 25.84
N GLU A 181 62.91 -22.90 26.08
CA GLU A 181 64.22 -23.03 25.45
C GLU A 181 64.77 -24.41 25.85
N ASP A 182 65.35 -25.10 24.87
CA ASP A 182 66.00 -26.41 24.96
C ASP A 182 65.12 -27.67 24.83
N ALA A 183 64.83 -28.05 23.58
CA ALA A 183 65.08 -29.40 23.07
C ALA A 183 64.77 -29.48 21.56
N GLN A 184 65.80 -29.73 20.74
CA GLN A 184 65.63 -30.20 19.37
C GLN A 184 65.00 -31.60 19.39
N SER A 185 63.71 -31.71 19.05
CA SER A 185 63.15 -32.96 18.54
C SER A 185 62.13 -32.72 17.44
N THR A 186 62.38 -33.44 16.37
CA THR A 186 61.66 -33.57 15.10
C THR A 186 60.15 -33.84 15.24
N THR A 187 59.43 -33.35 14.23
CA THR A 187 58.01 -33.60 13.90
C THR A 187 57.00 -32.74 14.68
N GLN A 188 56.84 -31.48 14.25
CA GLN A 188 55.62 -30.72 14.50
C GLN A 188 54.45 -31.45 13.83
N SER A 189 53.62 -32.11 14.63
CA SER A 189 52.25 -32.39 14.22
C SER A 189 51.56 -31.03 14.00
N GLU A 190 50.96 -30.82 12.83
CA GLU A 190 50.11 -29.67 12.55
C GLU A 190 48.95 -29.66 13.56
N ALA A 191 49.16 -29.01 14.71
CA ALA A 191 48.09 -28.64 15.60
C ALA A 191 47.14 -27.75 14.78
N THR A 192 45.94 -28.25 14.53
CA THR A 192 44.88 -27.53 13.85
C THR A 192 44.69 -26.20 14.59
N LYS A 193 45.14 -25.08 13.99
CA LYS A 193 44.91 -23.72 14.51
C LYS A 193 43.41 -23.44 14.52
N GLY A 194 42.70 -23.96 15.51
CA GLY A 194 41.36 -23.53 15.85
C GLY A 194 41.45 -22.16 16.54
N THR A 195 40.62 -21.21 16.12
CA THR A 195 40.42 -19.95 16.86
C THR A 195 40.04 -20.29 18.31
N PRO A 196 40.64 -19.65 19.32
CA PRO A 196 40.38 -19.98 20.72
C PRO A 196 38.89 -19.78 21.10
N PRO A 197 38.38 -20.58 22.06
CA PRO A 197 37.02 -20.43 22.59
C PRO A 197 36.78 -19.03 23.15
N ALA A 198 35.53 -18.57 23.12
CA ALA A 198 35.18 -17.21 23.53
C ALA A 198 35.53 -16.98 25.02
N PRO A 199 36.36 -15.96 25.35
CA PRO A 199 36.72 -15.67 26.73
C PRO A 199 35.54 -15.06 27.51
N PRO A 200 35.52 -15.17 28.85
CA PRO A 200 34.43 -14.64 29.68
C PRO A 200 34.11 -13.15 29.45
N ALA A 201 35.14 -12.33 29.22
CA ALA A 201 34.99 -10.91 28.90
C ALA A 201 34.22 -10.68 27.58
N LEU A 202 34.50 -11.50 26.56
CA LEU A 202 33.83 -11.40 25.26
C LEU A 202 32.37 -11.83 25.36
N VAL A 203 32.08 -12.90 26.10
CA VAL A 203 30.70 -13.36 26.33
C VAL A 203 29.91 -12.33 27.12
N LYS A 204 30.48 -11.73 28.16
CA LYS A 204 29.82 -10.65 28.90
C LYS A 204 29.50 -9.45 27.99
N LYS A 205 30.49 -9.00 27.20
CA LYS A 205 30.32 -7.91 26.22
C LYS A 205 29.22 -8.24 25.21
N ALA A 206 29.14 -9.49 24.74
CA ALA A 206 28.07 -9.93 23.85
C ALA A 206 26.69 -9.87 24.50
N LEU A 207 26.53 -10.34 25.74
CA LEU A 207 25.25 -10.25 26.45
C LEU A 207 24.81 -8.78 26.67
N GLN A 208 25.75 -7.88 26.99
CA GLN A 208 25.48 -6.44 27.10
C GLN A 208 25.04 -5.84 25.76
N ALA A 209 25.68 -6.25 24.66
CA ALA A 209 25.32 -5.82 23.31
C ALA A 209 23.92 -6.32 22.87
N VAL A 210 23.50 -7.53 23.28
CA VAL A 210 22.12 -8.00 23.04
C VAL A 210 21.12 -7.07 23.71
N VAL A 211 21.36 -6.70 24.98
CA VAL A 211 20.50 -5.77 25.72
C VAL A 211 20.49 -4.39 25.05
N ALA A 212 21.66 -3.87 24.66
CA ALA A 212 21.78 -2.59 23.98
C ALA A 212 21.01 -2.56 22.64
N LEU A 213 21.08 -3.62 21.83
CA LEU A 213 20.33 -3.74 20.58
C LEU A 213 18.82 -3.84 20.79
N LEU A 214 18.36 -4.49 21.86
CA LEU A 214 16.94 -4.55 22.21
C LEU A 214 16.42 -3.19 22.67
N HIS A 215 17.16 -2.51 23.54
CA HIS A 215 16.79 -1.17 24.03
C HIS A 215 16.86 -0.12 22.91
N GLY A 216 17.83 -0.26 21.99
CA GLY A 216 17.92 0.54 20.77
C GLY A 216 16.89 0.20 19.69
N LYS A 217 15.96 -0.73 19.97
CA LYS A 217 14.91 -1.19 19.05
C LYS A 217 15.45 -1.74 17.73
N CYS A 218 16.69 -2.22 17.65
CA CYS A 218 17.33 -2.72 16.42
C CYS A 218 16.92 -4.14 16.03
N ILE A 219 16.21 -4.86 16.90
CA ILE A 219 15.83 -6.26 16.68
C ILE A 219 14.36 -6.36 16.30
N SER A 220 14.07 -7.15 15.26
CA SER A 220 12.72 -7.55 14.89
C SER A 220 12.69 -9.04 14.58
N LEU A 221 11.65 -9.73 15.01
CA LEU A 221 11.53 -11.18 14.93
C LEU A 221 10.50 -11.60 13.86
N GLY A 222 10.77 -12.69 13.14
CA GLY A 222 9.83 -13.25 12.18
C GLY A 222 10.08 -12.86 10.71
N GLY A 223 9.13 -13.23 9.84
CA GLY A 223 9.35 -13.23 8.38
C GLY A 223 9.03 -11.91 7.66
N ARG A 224 8.24 -11.01 8.27
CA ARG A 224 7.66 -9.83 7.59
C ARG A 224 8.12 -8.49 8.16
N THR A 225 9.34 -8.43 8.70
CA THR A 225 9.88 -7.26 9.42
C THR A 225 9.97 -5.99 8.57
N GLY A 226 10.15 -6.11 7.25
CA GLY A 226 10.12 -4.98 6.31
C GLY A 226 8.73 -4.34 6.12
N SER A 227 7.68 -4.96 6.64
CA SER A 227 6.31 -4.44 6.60
C SER A 227 5.77 -4.12 8.00
N GLY A 228 6.66 -3.86 8.94
CA GLY A 228 6.32 -3.39 10.28
C GLY A 228 6.02 -4.49 11.28
N TRP A 229 6.11 -5.77 10.89
CA TRP A 229 5.81 -6.92 11.77
C TRP A 229 6.97 -7.28 12.68
N GLY A 230 6.64 -7.87 13.83
CA GLY A 230 7.61 -8.54 14.68
C GLY A 230 8.50 -7.63 15.51
N ARG A 231 8.06 -6.39 15.75
CA ARG A 231 8.74 -5.53 16.72
C ARG A 231 8.49 -6.02 18.13
N ILE A 232 9.56 -6.01 18.90
CA ILE A 232 9.56 -6.36 20.30
C ILE A 232 10.25 -5.26 21.09
N GLU A 233 9.75 -5.02 22.30
CA GLU A 233 10.36 -4.11 23.25
C GLU A 233 10.60 -4.83 24.58
N PRO A 234 11.67 -4.49 25.31
CA PRO A 234 11.84 -4.96 26.67
C PRO A 234 10.68 -4.46 27.54
N LEU A 235 10.18 -5.31 28.45
CA LEU A 235 9.08 -4.92 29.35
C LEU A 235 9.45 -3.75 30.28
N ASN A 236 10.74 -3.58 30.56
CA ASN A 236 11.29 -2.48 31.34
C ASN A 236 12.53 -1.90 30.63
N GLU A 237 12.41 -0.69 30.09
CA GLU A 237 13.49 0.00 29.34
C GLU A 237 14.74 0.31 30.19
N ASN A 238 14.62 0.24 31.52
CA ASN A 238 15.72 0.49 32.47
C ASN A 238 16.01 -0.73 33.38
N ALA A 239 15.45 -1.91 33.08
CA ALA A 239 15.67 -3.07 33.93
C ALA A 239 17.10 -3.60 33.81
N ARG A 240 17.68 -3.92 34.97
CA ARG A 240 18.82 -4.82 35.07
C ARG A 240 18.33 -6.24 34.86
N TYR A 241 19.01 -7.00 34.00
CA TYR A 241 18.69 -8.41 33.79
C TYR A 241 19.61 -9.26 34.64
N ASP A 242 19.01 -10.06 35.52
CA ASP A 242 19.72 -11.04 36.35
C ASP A 242 20.31 -12.12 35.44
N CYS A 243 21.64 -12.16 35.33
CA CYS A 243 22.35 -13.25 34.68
C CYS A 243 22.90 -14.21 35.74
N LYS A 244 22.53 -15.48 35.67
CA LYS A 244 23.04 -16.50 36.59
C LYS A 244 24.38 -17.00 36.05
N LEU A 245 25.45 -16.79 36.82
CA LEU A 245 26.78 -17.34 36.52
C LEU A 245 27.02 -18.61 37.33
N VAL A 246 27.40 -19.68 36.64
CA VAL A 246 27.90 -20.93 37.21
C VAL A 246 29.34 -21.12 36.77
N VAL A 247 30.26 -21.26 37.72
CA VAL A 247 31.68 -21.49 37.46
C VAL A 247 31.98 -22.97 37.67
N VAL A 248 32.42 -23.67 36.62
CA VAL A 248 32.84 -25.06 36.70
C VAL A 248 34.37 -25.10 36.65
N PRO A 249 35.05 -25.31 37.80
CA PRO A 249 36.51 -25.44 37.82
C PRO A 249 36.93 -26.69 37.04
N GLY A 250 37.91 -26.52 36.14
CA GLY A 250 38.46 -27.65 35.39
C GLY A 250 39.19 -28.62 36.31
N SER A 251 38.87 -29.91 36.22
CA SER A 251 39.44 -30.97 37.05
C SER A 251 40.97 -30.99 36.97
N LYS A 252 41.64 -30.41 37.96
CA LYS A 252 42.99 -30.79 38.37
C LYS A 252 42.89 -31.29 39.81
N SER A 253 43.29 -32.55 39.98
CA SER A 253 43.51 -33.34 41.19
C SER A 253 42.32 -34.03 41.90
N GLU A 254 42.51 -35.35 41.98
CA GLU A 254 42.18 -36.29 43.05
C GLU A 254 40.75 -36.82 43.23
N LYS A 255 40.71 -38.14 43.47
CA LYS A 255 39.54 -39.00 43.76
C LYS A 255 38.53 -38.30 44.68
N GLY A 256 37.54 -37.64 44.09
CA GLY A 256 36.41 -37.03 44.78
C GLY A 256 35.09 -37.60 44.24
N ASP A 257 34.16 -37.84 45.15
CA ASP A 257 32.84 -38.44 44.89
C ASP A 257 32.02 -37.58 43.90
N PRO A 258 31.55 -38.12 42.76
CA PRO A 258 30.88 -37.35 41.70
C PRO A 258 29.60 -36.62 42.18
N THR A 259 28.98 -37.09 43.25
CA THR A 259 27.83 -36.48 43.92
C THR A 259 28.18 -35.12 44.55
N SER A 260 29.41 -34.91 45.02
CA SER A 260 29.87 -33.63 45.61
C SER A 260 30.11 -32.53 44.56
N VAL A 261 30.50 -32.92 43.34
CA VAL A 261 30.73 -31.99 42.22
C VAL A 261 29.39 -31.46 41.70
N LEU A 262 28.38 -32.33 41.56
CA LEU A 262 27.03 -31.94 41.18
C LEU A 262 26.37 -31.04 42.24
N ALA A 263 26.56 -31.32 43.54
CA ALA A 263 26.05 -30.47 44.61
C ALA A 263 26.66 -29.06 44.58
N ASN A 264 27.99 -28.94 44.39
CA ASN A 264 28.66 -27.64 44.27
C ASN A 264 28.25 -26.85 43.01
N ILE A 265 27.97 -27.53 41.89
CA ILE A 265 27.47 -26.90 40.65
C ILE A 265 26.01 -26.41 40.81
N LEU A 266 25.21 -27.10 41.62
CA LEU A 266 23.82 -26.72 41.91
C LEU A 266 23.71 -25.56 42.92
N ASP A 267 24.64 -25.45 43.87
CA ASP A 267 24.63 -24.43 44.94
C ASP A 267 25.39 -23.13 44.60
N GLN A 268 26.31 -23.11 43.63
CA GLN A 268 27.06 -21.91 43.25
C GLN A 268 26.36 -21.15 42.10
N ARG A 269 25.36 -20.34 42.45
CA ARG A 269 24.76 -19.36 41.54
C ARG A 269 25.04 -17.96 42.06
N SER A 270 25.97 -17.27 41.43
CA SER A 270 26.20 -15.85 41.69
C SER A 270 25.41 -15.02 40.68
N PRO A 271 24.51 -14.12 41.11
CA PRO A 271 23.88 -13.17 40.19
C PRO A 271 24.95 -12.20 39.67
N VAL A 272 24.97 -12.01 38.36
CA VAL A 272 25.79 -11.02 37.66
C VAL A 272 24.83 -10.07 36.95
N ASP A 273 24.86 -8.80 37.34
CA ASP A 273 24.07 -7.78 36.66
C ASP A 273 24.68 -7.48 35.29
N ILE A 274 23.85 -7.54 34.25
CA ILE A 274 24.21 -7.15 32.87
C ILE A 274 23.47 -5.86 32.54
N GLU A 275 24.22 -4.77 32.46
CA GLU A 275 23.74 -3.46 32.02
C GLU A 275 24.13 -3.20 30.55
N PRO A 276 23.30 -2.46 29.79
CA PRO A 276 23.67 -2.02 28.45
C PRO A 276 24.93 -1.16 28.52
N ASP A 277 25.96 -1.55 27.78
CA ASP A 277 27.27 -0.87 27.78
C ASP A 277 27.23 0.44 26.96
N LYS A 278 26.22 0.60 26.09
CA LYS A 278 26.00 1.77 25.24
C LYS A 278 24.50 1.99 24.98
N ASN A 279 24.08 3.25 24.90
CA ASN A 279 22.81 3.62 24.29
C ASN A 279 23.01 3.64 22.77
N LEU A 280 22.56 2.57 22.11
CA LEU A 280 22.42 2.55 20.66
C LEU A 280 21.14 3.29 20.31
N ASP A 281 21.27 4.44 19.63
CA ASP A 281 20.11 5.13 19.08
C ASP A 281 20.03 4.85 17.58
N ARG A 282 19.12 3.94 17.23
CA ARG A 282 18.83 3.55 15.84
C ARG A 282 18.52 4.76 14.95
N GLN A 283 18.03 5.86 15.54
CA GLN A 283 17.74 7.12 14.84
C GLN A 283 18.96 7.77 14.18
N SER A 284 20.19 7.42 14.60
CA SER A 284 21.43 7.99 14.09
C SER A 284 21.76 7.53 12.66
N ALA A 285 21.27 6.35 12.26
CA ALA A 285 21.63 5.63 11.03
C ALA A 285 20.43 5.34 10.10
N SER A 286 19.32 6.03 10.32
CA SER A 286 18.08 5.87 9.54
C SER A 286 17.39 7.20 9.33
N THR A 287 16.69 7.39 8.20
CA THR A 287 15.74 8.48 8.06
C THR A 287 14.35 8.01 8.44
N ASN A 288 13.74 8.67 9.42
CA ASN A 288 12.35 8.44 9.82
C ASN A 288 11.45 9.52 9.26
N ILE A 289 10.40 9.12 8.55
CA ILE A 289 9.34 9.99 8.04
C ILE A 289 8.09 9.71 8.87
N LYS A 290 7.57 10.74 9.51
CA LYS A 290 6.31 10.70 10.25
C LYS A 290 5.31 11.63 9.58
N ILE A 291 4.13 11.10 9.28
CA ILE A 291 3.04 11.80 8.58
C ILE A 291 1.81 11.78 9.49
N GLU A 292 1.40 12.96 9.97
CA GLU A 292 0.14 13.14 10.71
C GLU A 292 -0.98 13.43 9.72
N TRP A 293 -2.12 12.74 9.85
CA TRP A 293 -3.16 12.72 8.82
C TRP A 293 -4.54 12.37 9.37
N GLN A 294 -5.57 12.62 8.56
CA GLN A 294 -6.95 12.24 8.79
C GLN A 294 -7.61 11.72 7.50
N ALA A 295 -8.68 10.93 7.63
CA ALA A 295 -9.45 10.40 6.50
C ALA A 295 -10.94 10.78 6.60
N PRO A 296 -11.30 12.06 6.36
CA PRO A 296 -12.68 12.52 6.51
C PRO A 296 -13.64 11.85 5.52
N ALA A 297 -13.15 11.44 4.35
CA ALA A 297 -13.92 10.65 3.38
C ALA A 297 -14.09 9.18 3.80
N GLY A 298 -13.53 8.76 4.93
CA GLY A 298 -13.43 7.37 5.35
C GLY A 298 -12.28 6.64 4.64
N LEU A 299 -11.54 5.85 5.42
CA LEU A 299 -10.58 4.89 4.92
C LEU A 299 -11.17 3.48 5.06
N PHE A 300 -11.11 2.70 3.98
CA PHE A 300 -11.56 1.32 4.00
C PHE A 300 -10.43 0.38 3.56
N VAL A 301 -10.02 -0.50 4.46
CA VAL A 301 -9.20 -1.67 4.12
C VAL A 301 -9.99 -2.87 4.59
N GLY A 302 -10.74 -3.47 3.66
CA GLY A 302 -11.73 -4.49 3.99
C GLY A 302 -11.13 -5.84 4.35
N MET A 303 -11.79 -6.52 5.26
CA MET A 303 -11.76 -7.98 5.37
C MET A 303 -12.55 -8.57 4.20
N ASN A 304 -12.04 -9.65 3.61
CA ASN A 304 -12.83 -10.34 2.58
C ASN A 304 -13.95 -11.14 3.25
N LYS A 305 -15.13 -11.07 2.66
CA LYS A 305 -16.31 -11.80 3.15
C LYS A 305 -16.23 -13.27 2.71
N PRO A 306 -16.33 -14.24 3.65
CA PRO A 306 -16.34 -15.66 3.35
C PRO A 306 -17.56 -16.07 2.53
N ASP A 307 -17.35 -17.05 1.66
CA ASP A 307 -18.42 -17.70 0.92
C ASP A 307 -19.50 -18.28 1.85
N GLY A 308 -20.77 -18.06 1.49
CA GLY A 308 -21.94 -18.59 2.20
C GLY A 308 -22.62 -17.64 3.18
N ILE A 309 -22.04 -16.47 3.48
CA ILE A 309 -22.73 -15.40 4.23
C ILE A 309 -23.59 -14.60 3.24
N LYS A 310 -24.82 -15.07 3.00
CA LYS A 310 -25.76 -14.36 2.12
C LYS A 310 -26.37 -13.16 2.84
N SER A 311 -26.42 -12.01 2.16
CA SER A 311 -27.29 -10.90 2.57
C SER A 311 -28.75 -11.36 2.51
N SER A 312 -29.57 -10.86 3.43
CA SER A 312 -31.02 -10.98 3.28
C SER A 312 -31.51 -10.01 2.21
N GLU A 313 -32.74 -10.18 1.70
CA GLU A 313 -33.35 -9.22 0.78
C GLU A 313 -33.58 -7.84 1.43
N GLU A 314 -33.69 -7.79 2.75
CA GLU A 314 -34.00 -6.57 3.53
C GLU A 314 -32.74 -5.88 4.08
N ASP A 315 -31.68 -6.63 4.42
CA ASP A 315 -30.43 -6.08 4.94
C ASP A 315 -29.16 -6.79 4.42
N THR A 316 -28.22 -5.98 3.96
CA THR A 316 -26.88 -6.41 3.53
C THR A 316 -25.91 -6.50 4.70
N VAL A 317 -25.17 -7.60 4.77
CA VAL A 317 -24.01 -7.74 5.66
C VAL A 317 -22.89 -6.83 5.14
N PRO A 318 -22.51 -5.76 5.86
CA PRO A 318 -21.56 -4.77 5.35
C PRO A 318 -20.11 -5.25 5.48
N ALA A 319 -19.29 -5.00 4.47
CA ALA A 319 -17.84 -5.24 4.45
C ALA A 319 -17.18 -4.57 5.68
N ALA A 320 -16.50 -5.36 6.50
CA ALA A 320 -15.85 -4.89 7.72
C ALA A 320 -14.41 -4.43 7.44
N PRO A 321 -13.89 -3.37 8.08
CA PRO A 321 -12.49 -3.01 7.99
C PRO A 321 -11.60 -3.98 8.78
N LEU A 322 -10.33 -4.11 8.36
CA LEU A 322 -9.31 -4.88 9.07
C LEU A 322 -9.11 -4.36 10.50
N ARG A 323 -8.81 -5.30 11.40
CA ARG A 323 -8.56 -5.06 12.83
C ARG A 323 -7.12 -5.39 13.22
N ASN A 324 -6.61 -4.68 14.21
CA ASN A 324 -5.42 -5.10 14.95
C ASN A 324 -5.83 -5.47 16.37
N TRP A 325 -5.61 -6.73 16.73
CA TRP A 325 -6.02 -7.26 18.03
C TRP A 325 -4.94 -7.01 19.08
N HIS A 326 -5.34 -6.51 20.25
CA HIS A 326 -4.52 -6.42 21.46
C HIS A 326 -4.83 -7.57 22.41
N LEU A 327 -3.93 -7.81 23.37
CA LEU A 327 -4.06 -8.91 24.32
C LEU A 327 -5.37 -8.82 25.16
N ASP A 328 -5.74 -7.61 25.57
CA ASP A 328 -6.84 -7.37 26.51
C ASP A 328 -8.19 -7.06 25.84
N ASP A 329 -8.26 -7.12 24.51
CA ASP A 329 -9.50 -6.85 23.78
C ASP A 329 -10.59 -7.87 24.16
N THR A 330 -11.70 -7.36 24.70
CA THR A 330 -12.74 -8.16 25.38
C THR A 330 -13.48 -9.14 24.44
N HIS A 331 -13.41 -8.91 23.13
CA HIS A 331 -14.10 -9.69 22.09
C HIS A 331 -13.28 -10.83 21.47
N ARG A 332 -12.12 -11.17 22.07
CA ARG A 332 -11.14 -12.13 21.55
C ARG A 332 -11.62 -13.58 21.33
N ALA A 333 -12.72 -14.01 21.94
CA ALA A 333 -13.00 -15.43 22.11
C ALA A 333 -13.54 -16.15 20.86
N ASP A 334 -14.23 -15.48 19.94
CA ASP A 334 -14.98 -16.14 18.84
C ASP A 334 -14.75 -15.57 17.42
N HIS A 335 -13.89 -14.55 17.26
CA HIS A 335 -13.75 -13.77 16.02
C HIS A 335 -12.29 -13.54 15.59
N GLY A 336 -11.60 -14.58 15.11
CA GLY A 336 -10.40 -14.37 14.29
C GLY A 336 -10.80 -13.91 12.88
N ASP A 337 -9.96 -13.17 12.15
CA ASP A 337 -10.29 -12.63 10.80
C ASP A 337 -10.75 -13.69 9.78
N ALA A 338 -10.54 -14.98 10.05
CA ALA A 338 -11.07 -16.11 9.29
C ALA A 338 -12.59 -16.32 9.43
N THR A 339 -13.20 -15.77 10.48
CA THR A 339 -14.64 -15.80 10.74
C THR A 339 -15.16 -14.38 10.66
N TYR A 340 -15.60 -13.99 9.48
CA TYR A 340 -16.17 -12.67 9.26
C TYR A 340 -17.22 -12.35 10.32
N PRO A 341 -17.06 -11.25 11.08
CA PRO A 341 -17.92 -10.99 12.22
C PRO A 341 -19.33 -10.75 11.70
N LYS A 342 -20.28 -11.59 12.12
CA LYS A 342 -21.71 -11.40 11.83
C LYS A 342 -22.22 -10.05 12.37
N VAL A 343 -21.50 -9.49 13.35
CA VAL A 343 -21.81 -8.24 14.05
C VAL A 343 -20.60 -7.29 14.07
N ALA A 344 -19.98 -7.08 12.91
CA ALA A 344 -18.74 -6.29 12.77
C ALA A 344 -18.80 -4.83 13.27
N HIS A 345 -20.00 -4.30 13.52
CA HIS A 345 -20.24 -2.96 14.06
C HIS A 345 -20.17 -2.89 15.60
N GLU A 346 -20.27 -4.03 16.30
CA GLU A 346 -20.11 -4.09 17.77
C GLU A 346 -18.64 -4.23 18.20
N ASP A 347 -17.75 -4.53 17.24
CA ASP A 347 -16.34 -4.75 17.48
C ASP A 347 -15.60 -3.44 17.82
N LYS A 348 -14.85 -3.49 18.93
CA LYS A 348 -14.10 -2.36 19.48
C LYS A 348 -12.58 -2.47 19.25
N ALA A 349 -12.11 -3.52 18.58
CA ALA A 349 -10.70 -3.65 18.24
C ALA A 349 -10.22 -2.49 17.37
N SER A 350 -8.94 -2.12 17.52
CA SER A 350 -8.33 -1.04 16.73
C SER A 350 -8.47 -1.29 15.24
N LEU A 351 -8.86 -0.26 14.49
CA LEU A 351 -8.81 -0.28 13.02
C LEU A 351 -7.37 -0.42 12.56
N LEU A 352 -7.14 -1.12 11.46
CA LEU A 352 -5.80 -1.37 10.94
C LEU A 352 -5.66 -0.93 9.49
N LEU A 353 -4.72 -0.03 9.24
CA LEU A 353 -4.15 0.22 7.93
C LEU A 353 -2.79 -0.50 7.87
N PRO A 354 -2.69 -1.62 7.12
CA PRO A 354 -1.47 -2.41 7.07
C PRO A 354 -0.27 -1.63 6.52
N GLY A 355 0.87 -1.71 7.21
CA GLY A 355 2.15 -1.21 6.72
C GLY A 355 2.57 -1.90 5.42
N THR A 356 2.14 -3.15 5.19
CA THR A 356 2.28 -3.84 3.89
C THR A 356 1.56 -3.11 2.76
N SER A 357 0.33 -2.62 3.00
CA SER A 357 -0.49 -1.91 2.01
C SER A 357 0.06 -0.52 1.73
N ILE A 358 0.45 0.24 2.77
CA ILE A 358 1.10 1.55 2.60
C ILE A 358 2.40 1.40 1.81
N ARG A 359 3.25 0.42 2.18
CA ARG A 359 4.50 0.12 1.47
C ARG A 359 4.27 -0.28 0.02
N GLY A 360 3.22 -1.05 -0.26
CA GLY A 360 2.82 -1.44 -1.61
C GLY A 360 2.37 -0.26 -2.46
N ALA A 361 1.54 0.63 -1.90
CA ALA A 361 1.09 1.85 -2.56
C ALA A 361 2.27 2.79 -2.87
N LEU A 362 3.15 3.04 -1.88
CA LEU A 362 4.36 3.85 -2.07
C LEU A 362 5.29 3.23 -3.11
N ARG A 363 5.49 1.91 -3.10
CA ARG A 363 6.30 1.23 -4.12
C ARG A 363 5.75 1.44 -5.52
N SER A 364 4.46 1.17 -5.72
CA SER A 364 3.80 1.33 -7.02
C SER A 364 3.92 2.77 -7.52
N HIS A 365 3.73 3.74 -6.62
CA HIS A 365 3.83 5.15 -6.95
C HIS A 365 5.27 5.60 -7.25
N CYS A 366 6.25 5.20 -6.44
CA CYS A 366 7.68 5.44 -6.73
C CYS A 366 8.11 4.78 -8.04
N SER A 367 7.61 3.58 -8.37
CA SER A 367 7.84 2.95 -9.66
C SER A 367 7.28 3.77 -10.81
N HIS A 368 6.09 4.36 -10.64
CA HIS A 368 5.48 5.23 -11.64
C HIS A 368 6.33 6.48 -11.88
N ILE A 369 6.66 7.21 -10.81
CA ILE A 369 7.53 8.40 -10.88
C ILE A 369 8.87 8.07 -11.53
N ALA A 370 9.55 7.01 -11.06
CA ALA A 370 10.88 6.66 -11.55
C ALA A 370 10.89 6.27 -13.04
N ARG A 371 9.91 5.51 -13.51
CA ARG A 371 9.82 5.14 -14.94
C ARG A 371 9.60 6.36 -15.82
N SER A 372 8.71 7.24 -15.39
CA SER A 372 8.39 8.48 -16.10
C SER A 372 9.61 9.42 -16.19
N ILE A 373 10.49 9.47 -15.19
CA ILE A 373 11.78 10.19 -15.26
C ILE A 373 12.76 9.53 -16.25
N VAL A 374 12.77 8.19 -16.35
CA VAL A 374 13.71 7.44 -17.20
C VAL A 374 13.26 7.36 -18.66
N SER A 375 11.96 7.43 -18.94
CA SER A 375 11.39 7.39 -20.30
C SER A 375 11.80 8.57 -21.20
N ASP A 376 12.36 9.65 -20.66
CA ASP A 376 13.02 10.71 -21.45
C ASP A 376 14.39 10.27 -22.03
N SER A 377 14.86 9.07 -21.67
CA SER A 377 15.98 8.37 -22.32
C SER A 377 15.47 7.08 -22.97
N GLU A 378 15.61 6.97 -24.30
CA GLU A 378 15.20 5.79 -25.07
C GLU A 378 15.69 4.49 -24.41
N GLY A 379 14.74 3.64 -23.96
CA GLY A 379 15.02 2.29 -23.48
C GLY A 379 14.46 1.94 -22.09
N CYS A 380 13.14 1.78 -21.98
CA CYS A 380 12.58 0.94 -20.91
C CYS A 380 11.37 0.16 -21.44
N ASP A 381 11.63 -0.62 -22.50
CA ASP A 381 10.72 -1.63 -23.00
C ASP A 381 10.82 -2.87 -22.11
N GLU A 382 9.85 -3.06 -21.22
CA GLU A 382 9.28 -4.37 -20.83
C GLU A 382 8.33 -4.18 -19.64
N LEU A 383 7.15 -3.63 -19.93
CA LEU A 383 5.97 -3.88 -19.09
C LEU A 383 5.49 -5.30 -19.41
N GLY A 384 6.03 -6.28 -18.69
CA GLY A 384 5.52 -7.64 -18.74
C GLY A 384 4.05 -7.68 -18.31
N ILE A 385 3.30 -8.57 -18.97
CA ILE A 385 1.93 -9.04 -18.64
C ILE A 385 1.78 -9.23 -17.11
N PRO A 386 0.58 -9.06 -16.51
CA PRO A 386 0.31 -9.44 -15.13
C PRO A 386 0.84 -10.85 -14.85
N GLY A 387 2.04 -10.90 -14.26
CA GLY A 387 2.75 -12.13 -13.95
C GLY A 387 3.02 -12.20 -12.45
N ASP A 388 3.43 -13.37 -11.98
CA ASP A 388 3.86 -13.62 -10.60
C ASP A 388 4.62 -12.42 -9.99
N VAL A 389 4.11 -11.90 -8.88
CA VAL A 389 4.65 -10.75 -8.12
C VAL A 389 6.16 -10.95 -7.84
N HIS A 390 6.64 -12.19 -7.78
CA HIS A 390 8.06 -12.49 -7.59
C HIS A 390 8.92 -12.31 -8.85
N LYS A 391 8.41 -12.61 -10.05
CA LYS A 391 9.10 -12.37 -11.33
C LYS A 391 9.18 -10.88 -11.65
N GLN A 392 8.15 -10.18 -11.21
CA GLN A 392 8.02 -8.75 -11.35
C GLN A 392 9.21 -8.00 -10.67
N LEU A 393 9.64 -8.41 -9.48
CA LEU A 393 10.69 -7.73 -8.70
C LEU A 393 12.03 -7.44 -9.44
N ALA A 394 12.34 -8.15 -10.53
CA ALA A 394 13.55 -7.93 -11.33
C ALA A 394 13.47 -6.73 -12.29
N THR A 395 12.27 -6.29 -12.68
CA THR A 395 12.00 -5.23 -13.69
C THR A 395 11.81 -3.83 -13.11
N ASP A 396 11.99 -3.64 -11.80
CA ASP A 396 11.83 -2.32 -11.17
C ASP A 396 13.03 -1.39 -11.47
N PRO A 397 12.82 -0.06 -11.57
CA PRO A 397 13.92 0.90 -11.62
C PRO A 397 14.87 0.74 -10.43
N LEU A 398 16.17 0.98 -10.64
CA LEU A 398 17.22 0.70 -9.65
C LEU A 398 16.92 1.34 -8.27
N LEU A 399 16.56 2.64 -8.23
CA LEU A 399 16.25 3.33 -6.97
C LEU A 399 15.07 2.68 -6.21
N VAL A 400 14.06 2.20 -6.93
CA VAL A 400 12.90 1.51 -6.34
C VAL A 400 13.33 0.16 -5.77
N ARG A 401 14.19 -0.58 -6.47
CA ARG A 401 14.76 -1.84 -5.98
C ARG A 401 15.57 -1.63 -4.71
N TYR A 402 16.36 -0.57 -4.63
CA TYR A 402 17.13 -0.25 -3.43
C TYR A 402 16.25 0.05 -2.21
N LEU A 403 15.17 0.82 -2.41
CA LEU A 403 14.21 1.15 -1.36
C LEU A 403 13.36 -0.06 -0.93
N PHE A 404 12.75 -0.77 -1.87
CA PHE A 404 11.70 -1.76 -1.58
C PHE A 404 12.18 -3.22 -1.67
N GLY A 405 13.40 -3.45 -2.13
CA GLY A 405 14.02 -4.77 -2.23
C GLY A 405 13.55 -5.59 -3.42
N THR A 406 14.18 -6.74 -3.58
CA THR A 406 13.93 -7.73 -4.64
C THR A 406 13.70 -9.11 -4.03
N THR A 407 13.55 -10.15 -4.85
CA THR A 407 13.58 -11.55 -4.36
C THR A 407 14.94 -11.95 -3.77
N LYS A 408 16.01 -11.23 -4.13
CA LYS A 408 17.39 -11.57 -3.73
C LYS A 408 17.84 -10.87 -2.45
N TYR A 409 17.36 -9.65 -2.21
CA TYR A 409 17.78 -8.84 -1.07
C TYR A 409 16.62 -8.02 -0.47
N ARG A 410 16.71 -7.74 0.84
CA ARG A 410 15.69 -6.97 1.57
C ARG A 410 15.72 -5.49 1.16
N GLY A 411 14.55 -4.84 1.14
CA GLY A 411 14.46 -3.38 0.93
C GLY A 411 14.94 -2.60 2.15
N ALA A 412 15.38 -1.36 1.93
CA ALA A 412 15.76 -0.41 2.98
C ALA A 412 14.56 0.23 3.69
N VAL A 413 13.40 0.31 3.03
CA VAL A 413 12.17 0.92 3.56
C VAL A 413 11.39 -0.08 4.39
N ARG A 414 11.15 0.29 5.66
CA ARG A 414 10.22 -0.34 6.59
C ARG A 414 9.04 0.61 6.81
N VAL A 415 7.81 0.09 6.79
CA VAL A 415 6.61 0.88 7.05
C VAL A 415 5.86 0.24 8.21
N HIS A 416 5.44 1.06 9.17
CA HIS A 416 4.73 0.62 10.36
C HIS A 416 3.26 0.35 10.04
N ASP A 417 2.66 -0.59 10.77
CA ASP A 417 1.21 -0.70 10.82
C ASP A 417 0.67 0.57 11.47
N CYS A 418 -0.41 1.11 10.91
CA CYS A 418 -1.07 2.30 11.42
C CYS A 418 -2.40 1.88 12.02
N GLU A 419 -2.59 2.18 13.31
CA GLU A 419 -3.83 1.88 14.02
C GLU A 419 -4.76 3.08 14.02
N GLY A 420 -6.06 2.80 13.99
CA GLY A 420 -7.12 3.79 14.16
C GLY A 420 -7.94 3.47 15.39
N ARG A 421 -8.05 4.42 16.31
CA ARG A 421 -8.92 4.27 17.48
C ARG A 421 -10.35 4.64 17.11
N ILE A 422 -11.27 3.76 17.45
CA ILE A 422 -12.71 3.96 17.28
C ILE A 422 -13.17 4.88 18.41
N SER A 423 -13.83 5.99 18.07
CA SER A 423 -14.48 6.88 19.04
C SER A 423 -15.69 6.18 19.68
N GLU A 424 -16.31 6.77 20.72
CA GLU A 424 -17.58 6.25 21.26
C GLU A 424 -18.74 6.37 20.26
N GLU A 425 -18.55 7.08 19.15
CA GLU A 425 -19.50 7.28 18.05
C GLU A 425 -19.70 6.01 17.20
N GLU A 426 -20.91 5.85 16.68
CA GLU A 426 -21.33 4.67 15.92
C GLU A 426 -20.64 4.56 14.55
N SER A 427 -20.40 3.32 14.11
CA SER A 427 -19.88 3.02 12.77
C SER A 427 -20.86 3.46 11.68
N LEU A 428 -20.37 4.05 10.61
CA LEU A 428 -21.22 4.40 9.46
C LEU A 428 -21.32 3.21 8.50
N LYS A 429 -22.53 2.66 8.34
CA LYS A 429 -22.83 1.68 7.29
C LYS A 429 -23.19 2.41 5.99
N LEU A 430 -22.24 2.48 5.06
CA LEU A 430 -22.46 3.09 3.75
C LEU A 430 -22.98 2.04 2.76
N THR A 431 -24.28 2.07 2.48
CA THR A 431 -24.92 1.22 1.45
C THR A 431 -24.90 1.89 0.08
N ARG A 432 -24.54 1.12 -0.95
CA ARG A 432 -24.45 1.57 -2.35
C ARG A 432 -25.19 0.59 -3.25
N ASN A 433 -25.78 1.14 -4.32
CA ASN A 433 -26.40 0.36 -5.38
C ASN A 433 -25.44 0.22 -6.54
N ALA A 434 -25.22 -0.99 -7.04
CA ALA A 434 -24.69 -1.15 -8.38
C ALA A 434 -25.66 -0.54 -9.41
N ILE A 435 -25.12 -0.04 -10.52
CA ILE A 435 -25.92 0.46 -11.64
C ILE A 435 -25.95 -0.62 -12.72
N ASP A 436 -27.14 -1.10 -13.04
CA ASP A 436 -27.39 -2.00 -14.16
C ASP A 436 -27.08 -1.26 -15.47
N ARG A 437 -26.25 -1.88 -16.33
CA ARG A 437 -25.72 -1.22 -17.53
C ARG A 437 -26.69 -1.24 -18.70
N VAL A 438 -27.70 -2.08 -18.67
CA VAL A 438 -28.75 -2.16 -19.68
C VAL A 438 -29.77 -1.05 -19.45
N THR A 439 -30.25 -0.95 -18.21
CA THR A 439 -31.34 -0.05 -17.82
C THR A 439 -30.86 1.32 -17.33
N GLY A 440 -29.61 1.42 -16.87
CA GLY A 440 -29.08 2.62 -16.22
C GLY A 440 -29.69 2.89 -14.84
N SER A 441 -30.42 1.92 -14.27
CA SER A 441 -31.06 2.00 -12.95
C SER A 441 -30.25 1.21 -11.90
N ALA A 442 -30.65 1.27 -10.63
CA ALA A 442 -30.08 0.43 -9.59
C ALA A 442 -30.29 -1.07 -9.95
N ALA A 443 -29.22 -1.85 -9.93
CA ALA A 443 -29.25 -3.29 -10.19
C ALA A 443 -29.97 -4.01 -9.04
N HIS A 444 -30.85 -4.95 -9.39
CA HIS A 444 -31.61 -5.74 -8.42
C HIS A 444 -30.70 -6.73 -7.69
N GLY A 445 -30.76 -6.79 -6.35
CA GLY A 445 -29.94 -7.70 -5.54
C GLY A 445 -28.46 -7.34 -5.39
N ALA A 446 -27.97 -6.30 -6.08
CA ALA A 446 -26.56 -5.89 -6.05
C ALA A 446 -26.35 -4.66 -5.13
N LEU A 447 -26.70 -4.85 -3.86
CA LEU A 447 -26.45 -3.90 -2.78
C LEU A 447 -25.10 -4.21 -2.14
N TYR A 448 -24.25 -3.20 -2.02
CA TYR A 448 -22.96 -3.32 -1.35
C TYR A 448 -22.95 -2.37 -0.17
N SER A 449 -22.66 -2.89 1.02
CA SER A 449 -22.47 -2.05 2.20
C SER A 449 -21.06 -2.17 2.72
N GLU A 450 -20.52 -1.08 3.26
CA GLU A 450 -19.21 -1.03 3.91
C GLU A 450 -19.37 -0.34 5.26
N LEU A 451 -18.67 -0.84 6.28
CA LEU A 451 -18.53 -0.15 7.55
C LEU A 451 -17.35 0.81 7.48
N LEU A 452 -17.63 2.09 7.66
CA LEU A 452 -16.66 3.17 7.71
C LEU A 452 -16.63 3.78 9.10
N TYR A 453 -15.45 4.30 9.48
CA TYR A 453 -15.24 5.02 10.74
C TYR A 453 -14.62 6.39 10.45
N PRO A 454 -15.41 7.36 9.99
CA PRO A 454 -14.91 8.66 9.51
C PRO A 454 -14.28 9.51 10.62
N HIS A 455 -14.71 9.28 11.87
CA HIS A 455 -14.21 9.96 13.08
C HIS A 455 -13.08 9.20 13.78
N ALA A 456 -12.58 8.11 13.18
CA ALA A 456 -11.46 7.38 13.76
C ALA A 456 -10.20 8.25 13.81
N THR A 457 -9.57 8.30 14.98
CA THR A 457 -8.28 8.95 15.14
C THR A 457 -7.17 7.97 14.79
N TRP A 458 -6.45 8.26 13.71
CA TRP A 458 -5.36 7.42 13.22
C TRP A 458 -4.03 7.83 13.82
N ASP A 459 -3.20 6.84 14.14
CA ASP A 459 -1.79 7.06 14.42
C ASP A 459 -1.07 7.65 13.19
N ALA A 460 0.09 8.24 13.42
CA ALA A 460 0.89 8.77 12.32
C ALA A 460 1.44 7.63 11.45
N ILE A 461 1.52 7.84 10.14
CA ILE A 461 2.23 6.90 9.26
C ILE A 461 3.72 7.08 9.52
N GLU A 462 4.37 5.99 9.98
CA GLU A 462 5.80 5.94 10.24
C GLU A 462 6.52 5.11 9.16
N ILE A 463 7.44 5.75 8.45
CA ILE A 463 8.27 5.15 7.41
C ILE A 463 9.74 5.31 7.81
N GLU A 464 10.44 4.19 7.95
CA GLU A 464 11.86 4.16 8.29
C GLU A 464 12.68 3.76 7.05
N ILE A 465 13.72 4.52 6.76
CA ILE A 465 14.70 4.23 5.71
C ILE A 465 16.03 3.88 6.37
N ASP A 466 16.39 2.60 6.31
CA ASP A 466 17.65 2.07 6.84
C ASP A 466 18.83 2.42 5.91
N HIS A 467 19.68 3.35 6.32
CA HIS A 467 20.78 3.84 5.46
C HIS A 467 21.81 2.77 5.17
N ALA A 468 22.16 1.97 6.17
CA ALA A 468 23.13 0.89 6.00
C ALA A 468 22.61 -0.18 5.03
N GLN A 469 21.33 -0.54 5.14
CA GLN A 469 20.72 -1.45 4.16
C GLN A 469 20.63 -0.83 2.77
N LEU A 470 20.31 0.46 2.67
CA LEU A 470 20.23 1.16 1.39
C LEU A 470 21.59 1.18 0.68
N CYS A 471 22.67 1.52 1.40
CA CYS A 471 24.04 1.46 0.87
C CYS A 471 24.41 0.05 0.42
N ARG A 472 24.10 -0.99 1.22
CA ARG A 472 24.33 -2.39 0.82
C ARG A 472 23.59 -2.76 -0.46
N ASN A 473 22.35 -2.32 -0.61
CA ASN A 473 21.57 -2.59 -1.82
C ASN A 473 22.19 -1.90 -3.05
N ILE A 474 22.67 -0.67 -2.89
CA ILE A 474 23.38 0.08 -3.94
C ILE A 474 24.67 -0.66 -4.35
N CYS A 475 25.46 -1.16 -3.39
CA CYS A 475 26.70 -1.88 -3.68
C CYS A 475 26.49 -3.28 -4.31
N GLN A 476 25.31 -3.89 -4.15
CA GLN A 476 25.02 -5.25 -4.63
C GLN A 476 24.61 -5.31 -6.12
N ASP A 477 24.06 -4.24 -6.69
CA ASP A 477 23.65 -4.23 -8.09
C ASP A 477 24.79 -3.64 -8.95
N PRO A 478 25.40 -4.43 -9.86
CA PRO A 478 26.59 -4.02 -10.64
C PRO A 478 26.25 -3.10 -11.82
N GLY A 479 25.27 -2.20 -11.67
CA GLY A 479 24.91 -1.21 -12.68
C GLY A 479 25.97 -0.10 -12.76
N ASP A 480 26.66 -0.04 -13.90
CA ASP A 480 27.63 0.99 -14.34
C ASP A 480 28.95 1.19 -13.58
N TYR A 481 29.14 0.59 -12.40
CA TYR A 481 30.40 0.72 -11.68
C TYR A 481 31.21 -0.57 -11.68
N ALA A 482 32.32 -0.57 -12.43
CA ALA A 482 33.41 -1.52 -12.26
C ALA A 482 34.12 -1.25 -10.92
N LEU A 483 33.46 -1.53 -9.79
CA LEU A 483 34.09 -1.50 -8.47
C LEU A 483 34.89 -2.80 -8.30
N SER A 484 36.18 -2.69 -8.57
CA SER A 484 37.20 -3.66 -8.21
C SER A 484 37.08 -4.07 -6.74
N THR A 485 37.02 -5.38 -6.51
CA THR A 485 37.31 -6.13 -5.28
C THR A 485 37.86 -5.31 -4.09
N VAL A 486 36.98 -4.70 -3.28
CA VAL A 486 37.34 -4.17 -1.96
C VAL A 486 36.20 -4.47 -0.97
N SER A 487 36.58 -4.83 0.25
CA SER A 487 35.74 -5.27 1.35
C SER A 487 34.85 -4.15 1.89
N ALA A 488 33.55 -4.44 2.02
CA ALA A 488 32.54 -3.59 2.64
C ALA A 488 32.81 -3.30 4.12
N SER A 489 33.41 -2.13 4.40
CA SER A 489 33.40 -1.48 5.70
C SER A 489 32.55 -0.20 5.63
N ASP A 490 31.99 0.23 6.76
CA ASP A 490 31.10 1.42 6.85
C ASP A 490 31.78 2.76 6.48
N GLN A 491 33.06 2.74 6.12
CA GLN A 491 33.73 3.85 5.41
C GLN A 491 33.26 4.00 3.94
N GLU A 492 32.39 3.10 3.43
CA GLU A 492 31.80 3.16 2.09
C GLU A 492 30.77 4.29 1.89
N CYS A 493 30.20 4.88 2.95
CA CYS A 493 29.30 6.03 2.82
C CYS A 493 30.02 7.34 2.42
N GLU A 494 31.35 7.35 2.44
CA GLU A 494 32.19 8.48 2.01
C GLU A 494 32.37 8.54 0.49
N GLN A 495 32.02 7.47 -0.27
CA GLN A 495 32.08 7.54 -1.72
C GLN A 495 30.98 8.46 -2.27
N PRO A 496 31.33 9.52 -3.05
CA PRO A 496 30.34 10.46 -3.57
C PRO A 496 29.20 9.77 -4.34
N ALA A 497 29.50 8.74 -5.13
CA ALA A 497 28.49 8.03 -5.91
C ALA A 497 27.43 7.30 -5.06
N ILE A 498 27.82 6.64 -3.96
CA ILE A 498 26.88 5.92 -3.07
C ILE A 498 26.00 6.93 -2.33
N LYS A 499 26.60 8.02 -1.83
CA LYS A 499 25.90 9.12 -1.17
C LYS A 499 24.85 9.77 -2.10
N ASN A 500 25.16 9.88 -3.39
CA ASN A 500 24.25 10.44 -4.38
C ASN A 500 23.05 9.53 -4.67
N HIS A 501 23.28 8.22 -4.82
CA HIS A 501 22.19 7.25 -4.99
C HIS A 501 21.29 7.18 -3.75
N LEU A 502 21.87 7.27 -2.56
CA LEU A 502 21.13 7.35 -1.31
C LEU A 502 20.23 8.59 -1.25
N ARG A 503 20.77 9.77 -1.58
CA ARG A 503 19.99 11.02 -1.67
C ARG A 503 18.87 10.92 -2.72
N ALA A 504 19.17 10.41 -3.91
CA ALA A 504 18.19 10.25 -4.98
C ALA A 504 17.05 9.29 -4.60
N ALA A 505 17.35 8.19 -3.89
CA ALA A 505 16.34 7.28 -3.38
C ALA A 505 15.43 7.96 -2.33
N ILE A 506 16.00 8.73 -1.40
CA ILE A 506 15.21 9.48 -0.41
C ILE A 506 14.34 10.56 -1.10
N LEU A 507 14.86 11.24 -2.13
CA LEU A 507 14.09 12.21 -2.91
C LEU A 507 12.92 11.55 -3.66
N LEU A 508 13.14 10.38 -4.26
CA LEU A 508 12.06 9.64 -4.94
C LEU A 508 10.93 9.27 -3.97
N LEU A 509 11.27 8.83 -2.76
CA LEU A 509 10.26 8.56 -1.74
C LEU A 509 9.60 9.85 -1.23
N THR A 510 10.37 10.94 -1.12
CA THR A 510 9.85 12.26 -0.76
C THR A 510 8.80 12.73 -1.77
N MET A 511 9.02 12.52 -3.07
CA MET A 511 8.04 12.84 -4.12
C MET A 511 6.74 12.05 -3.93
N ALA A 512 6.82 10.77 -3.57
CA ALA A 512 5.62 10.00 -3.27
C ALA A 512 4.88 10.52 -2.03
N VAL A 513 5.61 11.00 -1.01
CA VAL A 513 5.03 11.63 0.18
C VAL A 513 4.43 13.01 -0.14
N THR A 514 5.00 13.80 -1.04
CA THR A 514 4.41 15.07 -1.47
C THR A 514 3.13 14.85 -2.26
N ASP A 515 3.07 13.84 -3.13
CA ASP A 515 1.84 13.48 -3.85
C ASP A 515 0.74 12.97 -2.91
N LEU A 516 1.12 12.35 -1.79
CA LEU A 516 0.21 12.03 -0.69
C LEU A 516 -0.34 13.31 -0.02
N CYS A 517 0.51 14.33 0.19
CA CYS A 517 0.11 15.62 0.78
C CYS A 517 -0.84 16.43 -0.12
N GLU A 518 -0.65 16.35 -1.44
CA GLU A 518 -1.54 16.98 -2.43
C GLU A 518 -2.87 16.23 -2.58
N GLY A 519 -2.96 15.00 -2.07
CA GLY A 519 -4.13 14.13 -2.17
C GLY A 519 -4.24 13.43 -3.53
N ILE A 520 -3.11 13.24 -4.23
CA ILE A 520 -3.01 12.54 -5.52
C ILE A 520 -2.85 11.04 -5.31
N LEU A 521 -2.16 10.63 -4.24
CA LEU A 521 -1.97 9.23 -3.85
C LEU A 521 -3.02 8.82 -2.80
N PRO A 522 -4.10 8.12 -3.17
CA PRO A 522 -5.06 7.59 -2.19
C PRO A 522 -4.54 6.30 -1.54
N LEU A 523 -4.97 6.03 -0.31
CA LEU A 523 -4.66 4.81 0.44
C LEU A 523 -5.90 3.93 0.63
N GLY A 524 -5.73 2.62 0.67
CA GLY A 524 -6.82 1.67 0.93
C GLY A 524 -7.59 1.22 -0.32
N GLY A 525 -8.74 0.59 -0.10
CA GLY A 525 -9.61 0.02 -1.13
C GLY A 525 -10.56 1.03 -1.76
N ARG A 526 -11.10 0.68 -2.94
CA ARG A 526 -12.13 1.45 -3.66
C ARG A 526 -11.80 2.92 -3.94
N THR A 527 -10.51 3.22 -4.13
CA THR A 527 -9.98 4.57 -4.38
C THR A 527 -10.51 5.24 -5.65
N GLY A 528 -10.97 4.46 -6.64
CA GLY A 528 -11.63 4.98 -7.82
C GLY A 528 -12.98 5.67 -7.54
N GLY A 529 -13.59 5.42 -6.38
CA GLY A 529 -14.94 5.85 -6.04
C GLY A 529 -15.04 6.88 -4.91
N GLY A 530 -13.95 7.56 -4.56
CA GLY A 530 -13.97 8.61 -3.53
C GLY A 530 -13.51 8.18 -2.14
N LEU A 531 -13.18 6.90 -1.93
CA LEU A 531 -12.58 6.41 -0.68
C LEU A 531 -11.06 6.54 -0.69
N GLY A 532 -10.45 6.59 0.50
CA GLY A 532 -8.99 6.54 0.62
C GLY A 532 -8.24 7.84 0.38
N PHE A 533 -8.96 8.93 0.11
CA PHE A 533 -8.37 10.27 0.13
C PHE A 533 -8.09 10.67 1.58
N ILE A 534 -6.83 11.04 1.83
CA ILE A 534 -6.39 11.49 3.14
C ILE A 534 -6.06 12.98 3.13
N GLU A 535 -6.06 13.58 4.31
CA GLU A 535 -5.61 14.95 4.52
C GLU A 535 -4.43 14.94 5.48
N VAL A 536 -3.27 15.39 4.97
CA VAL A 536 -2.04 15.43 5.74
C VAL A 536 -1.94 16.76 6.48
N SER A 537 -1.80 16.71 7.80
CA SER A 537 -1.69 17.89 8.66
C SER A 537 -0.24 18.25 8.98
N ARG A 538 0.68 17.28 8.98
CA ARG A 538 2.11 17.50 9.22
C ARG A 538 2.96 16.39 8.62
N VAL A 539 4.13 16.77 8.11
CA VAL A 539 5.19 15.83 7.74
C VAL A 539 6.48 16.20 8.44
N SER A 540 7.14 15.22 9.05
CA SER A 540 8.46 15.38 9.66
C SER A 540 9.43 14.30 9.19
N PHE A 541 10.64 14.72 8.85
CA PHE A 541 11.79 13.90 8.55
C PHE A 541 12.81 14.06 9.67
N GLU A 542 13.30 12.96 10.21
CA GLU A 542 14.37 12.90 11.21
C GLU A 542 15.47 11.96 10.73
N GLY A 543 16.73 12.23 11.08
CA GLY A 543 17.87 11.42 10.63
C GLY A 543 18.18 11.57 9.13
N LEU A 544 18.01 12.77 8.55
CA LEU A 544 18.38 13.01 7.15
C LEU A 544 19.92 13.00 6.96
N PRO A 545 20.41 12.45 5.82
CA PRO A 545 21.83 12.45 5.49
C PRO A 545 22.28 13.86 5.05
N GLY A 546 22.90 14.62 5.96
CA GLY A 546 23.42 15.96 5.67
C GLY A 546 23.55 16.86 6.90
N ARG A 547 23.71 18.17 6.66
CA ARG A 547 23.92 19.18 7.72
C ARG A 547 22.67 19.39 8.57
N HIS A 548 21.50 19.31 7.95
CA HIS A 548 20.20 19.40 8.63
C HIS A 548 19.65 18.00 8.85
N LYS A 549 19.72 17.52 10.10
CA LYS A 549 19.28 16.17 10.47
C LYS A 549 17.76 16.04 10.61
N SER A 550 17.02 17.15 10.72
CA SER A 550 15.58 17.14 10.87
C SER A 550 14.88 18.26 10.09
N VAL A 551 13.72 17.94 9.53
CA VAL A 551 12.83 18.87 8.81
C VAL A 551 11.40 18.56 9.26
N SER A 552 10.67 19.55 9.77
CA SER A 552 9.25 19.39 10.11
C SER A 552 8.44 20.52 9.51
N ARG A 553 7.35 20.17 8.82
CA ARG A 553 6.45 21.11 8.15
C ARG A 553 5.00 20.78 8.52
N PRO A 554 4.30 21.69 9.22
CA PRO A 554 2.85 21.61 9.36
C PRO A 554 2.15 22.19 8.12
N PHE A 555 1.02 21.62 7.76
CA PHE A 555 0.09 22.20 6.81
C PHE A 555 -0.48 23.50 7.39
N LYS A 556 -0.60 24.53 6.56
CA LYS A 556 -1.22 25.80 6.93
C LYS A 556 -2.54 25.90 6.17
N GLU A 557 -3.64 25.93 6.91
CA GLU A 557 -4.96 26.12 6.31
C GLU A 557 -5.03 27.47 5.59
N PRO A 558 -5.70 27.53 4.42
CA PRO A 558 -5.92 28.78 3.70
C PRO A 558 -6.86 29.71 4.47
N THR A 559 -6.91 30.97 4.05
CA THR A 559 -7.78 31.98 4.67
C THR A 559 -9.25 31.63 4.50
N ASN A 560 -9.62 31.06 3.34
CA ASN A 560 -10.95 30.52 3.08
C ASN A 560 -10.89 29.00 2.89
N SER A 561 -11.15 28.25 3.95
CA SER A 561 -11.20 26.77 3.94
C SER A 561 -12.29 26.20 3.04
N ASP A 562 -13.33 26.98 2.75
CA ASP A 562 -14.45 26.56 1.90
C ASP A 562 -14.16 26.76 0.41
N ASP A 563 -13.12 27.53 0.07
CA ASP A 563 -12.66 27.66 -1.31
C ASP A 563 -11.71 26.52 -1.68
N ALA A 564 -12.24 25.56 -2.43
CA ALA A 564 -11.47 24.43 -2.93
C ALA A 564 -10.22 24.85 -3.73
N ARG A 565 -10.20 26.03 -4.37
CA ARG A 565 -9.01 26.53 -5.09
C ARG A 565 -7.91 26.93 -4.11
N GLU A 566 -8.25 27.72 -3.08
CA GLU A 566 -7.29 28.12 -2.06
C GLU A 566 -6.73 26.91 -1.28
N VAL A 567 -7.59 25.92 -0.97
CA VAL A 567 -7.15 24.67 -0.32
C VAL A 567 -6.14 23.91 -1.19
N ARG A 568 -6.38 23.82 -2.51
CA ARG A 568 -5.44 23.18 -3.44
C ARG A 568 -4.11 23.91 -3.49
N GLU A 569 -4.14 25.24 -3.62
CA GLU A 569 -2.93 26.05 -3.67
C GLU A 569 -2.14 25.93 -2.36
N ALA A 570 -2.82 25.92 -1.21
CA ALA A 570 -2.21 25.67 0.09
C ALA A 570 -1.55 24.29 0.16
N ARG A 571 -2.20 23.23 -0.36
CA ARG A 571 -1.64 21.86 -0.38
C ARG A 571 -0.43 21.74 -1.31
N ALA A 572 -0.50 22.30 -2.52
CA ALA A 572 0.63 22.34 -3.45
C ALA A 572 1.82 23.12 -2.86
N ASN A 573 1.56 24.27 -2.23
CA ASN A 573 2.58 25.02 -1.52
C ASN A 573 3.18 24.25 -0.34
N PHE A 574 2.36 23.49 0.39
CA PHE A 574 2.81 22.63 1.47
C PHE A 574 3.76 21.52 0.99
N ALA A 575 3.36 20.80 -0.07
CA ALA A 575 4.18 19.78 -0.74
C ALA A 575 5.50 20.36 -1.26
N ARG A 576 5.45 21.50 -1.97
CA ARG A 576 6.63 22.23 -2.44
C ARG A 576 7.57 22.59 -1.29
N ASN A 577 7.05 23.16 -0.20
CA ASN A 577 7.85 23.56 0.95
C ASN A 577 8.58 22.36 1.59
N ILE A 578 7.97 21.17 1.62
CA ILE A 578 8.61 19.93 2.07
C ILE A 578 9.79 19.59 1.15
N LEU A 579 9.53 19.51 -0.17
CA LEU A 579 10.55 19.17 -1.16
C LEU A 579 11.72 20.16 -1.14
N THR A 580 11.45 21.46 -1.13
CA THR A 580 12.48 22.50 -1.02
C THR A 580 13.29 22.36 0.27
N SER A 581 12.64 22.07 1.40
CA SER A 581 13.35 21.90 2.68
C SER A 581 14.31 20.71 2.65
N ILE A 582 13.92 19.61 2.02
CA ILE A 582 14.77 18.41 1.89
C ILE A 582 15.91 18.66 0.90
N LEU A 583 15.65 19.31 -0.22
CA LEU A 583 16.69 19.76 -1.14
C LEU A 583 17.73 20.66 -0.44
N THR A 584 17.27 21.62 0.39
CA THR A 584 18.20 22.48 1.16
C THR A 584 18.99 21.69 2.20
N ALA A 585 18.41 20.63 2.79
CA ALA A 585 19.14 19.75 3.70
C ALA A 585 20.30 19.02 3.02
N PHE A 586 20.19 18.75 1.72
CA PHE A 586 21.23 18.10 0.91
C PHE A 586 22.25 19.08 0.28
N ALA A 587 21.93 20.37 0.16
CA ALA A 587 22.74 21.39 -0.54
C ALA A 587 24.00 21.89 0.23
N GLY A 588 24.43 21.22 1.30
CA GLY A 588 25.43 21.73 2.25
C GLY A 588 26.87 21.23 2.11
N ASP A 589 27.14 20.21 1.29
CA ASP A 589 28.51 19.69 1.09
C ASP A 589 29.05 20.19 -0.24
N GLY A 590 29.96 21.16 -0.20
CA GLY A 590 30.72 21.56 -1.37
C GLY A 590 31.70 20.46 -1.74
N ASP A 591 31.40 19.70 -2.80
CA ASP A 591 32.36 19.11 -3.72
C ASP A 591 31.60 18.56 -4.94
N GLU A 592 32.27 18.62 -6.10
CA GLU A 592 31.76 18.44 -7.48
C GLU A 592 30.63 17.41 -7.65
N ALA A 593 29.39 17.89 -7.83
CA ALA A 593 28.26 17.05 -8.24
C ALA A 593 28.51 16.48 -9.65
N THR A 594 28.34 15.17 -9.80
CA THR A 594 28.39 14.49 -11.11
C THR A 594 27.15 14.86 -11.95
N SER A 595 27.29 14.81 -13.28
CA SER A 595 26.31 15.35 -14.25
C SER A 595 24.89 14.75 -14.18
N ALA A 596 24.72 13.54 -13.62
CA ALA A 596 23.43 12.89 -13.44
C ALA A 596 22.70 13.34 -12.16
N GLU A 597 23.44 13.60 -11.08
CA GLU A 597 22.89 14.14 -9.83
C GLU A 597 22.49 15.60 -10.03
N GLN A 598 23.30 16.38 -10.74
CA GLN A 598 22.92 17.73 -11.15
C GLN A 598 21.68 17.69 -12.05
N ARG A 599 21.48 16.68 -12.91
CA ARG A 599 20.25 16.53 -13.69
C ARG A 599 19.04 16.22 -12.82
N VAL A 600 19.10 15.24 -11.91
CA VAL A 600 17.96 14.89 -11.04
C VAL A 600 17.67 16.02 -10.04
N ILE A 601 18.70 16.61 -9.42
CA ILE A 601 18.54 17.78 -8.55
C ILE A 601 18.05 18.99 -9.34
N ASN A 602 18.48 19.21 -10.59
CA ASN A 602 17.94 20.28 -11.43
C ASN A 602 16.51 19.98 -11.86
N LEU A 603 16.14 18.72 -12.17
CA LEU A 603 14.77 18.33 -12.51
C LEU A 603 13.84 18.56 -11.31
N ILE A 604 14.28 18.19 -10.12
CA ILE A 604 13.55 18.36 -8.86
C ILE A 604 13.56 19.84 -8.41
N ARG A 605 14.61 20.62 -8.74
CA ARG A 605 14.70 22.07 -8.47
C ARG A 605 13.84 22.88 -9.43
N GLU A 606 13.80 22.53 -10.71
CA GLU A 606 12.89 23.09 -11.72
C GLU A 606 11.44 22.85 -11.27
N TRP A 607 11.12 21.63 -10.82
CA TRP A 607 9.89 21.30 -10.07
C TRP A 607 9.62 22.24 -8.88
N ALA A 608 10.62 22.40 -8.00
CA ALA A 608 10.52 23.21 -6.78
C ALA A 608 10.65 24.72 -7.01
N GLU A 609 10.85 25.20 -8.25
CA GLU A 609 10.96 26.62 -8.62
C GLU A 609 9.70 27.11 -9.36
N LEU A 610 8.94 26.25 -10.04
CA LEU A 610 7.81 26.60 -10.94
C LEU A 610 6.48 27.16 -10.34
N GLY A 611 6.39 27.39 -9.01
CA GLY A 611 5.25 28.04 -8.33
C GLY A 611 3.89 27.34 -8.50
N PRO A 612 2.78 27.92 -7.96
CA PRO A 612 1.45 27.68 -8.50
C PRO A 612 1.49 28.12 -9.95
N ARG A 613 1.17 27.22 -10.88
CA ARG A 613 1.41 27.40 -12.33
C ARG A 613 0.73 28.67 -12.85
N ASP A 614 1.51 29.72 -13.05
CA ASP A 614 1.13 30.89 -13.83
C ASP A 614 1.34 30.57 -15.33
N ASP A 615 0.27 30.77 -16.12
CA ASP A 615 0.03 30.96 -17.57
C ASP A 615 1.18 31.05 -18.62
N GLN A 616 2.43 30.70 -18.33
CA GLN A 616 3.54 30.79 -19.27
C GLN A 616 4.17 29.41 -19.47
N GLY A 617 3.98 28.85 -20.67
CA GLY A 617 4.34 27.49 -21.04
C GLY A 617 5.74 27.05 -20.58
N SER A 618 5.77 26.15 -19.60
CA SER A 618 6.95 25.40 -19.19
C SER A 618 6.95 24.01 -19.83
N SER A 619 8.11 23.58 -20.32
CA SER A 619 8.36 22.33 -21.06
C SER A 619 8.60 21.10 -20.17
N VAL A 620 8.05 21.03 -18.96
CA VAL A 620 8.10 19.82 -18.13
C VAL A 620 6.77 19.08 -18.32
N PRO A 621 6.75 17.87 -18.92
CA PRO A 621 5.50 17.20 -19.21
C PRO A 621 4.74 16.84 -17.93
N SER A 622 3.44 17.08 -17.92
CA SER A 622 2.44 16.87 -16.86
C SER A 622 2.10 15.40 -16.56
N HIS A 623 2.86 14.46 -17.13
CA HIS A 623 2.63 13.00 -17.08
C HIS A 623 2.72 12.34 -15.68
N PHE A 624 3.06 13.06 -14.62
CA PHE A 624 3.14 12.54 -13.25
C PHE A 624 1.83 12.62 -12.48
N HIS A 625 0.96 13.56 -12.84
CA HIS A 625 -0.28 13.83 -12.13
C HIS A 625 -1.48 13.47 -13.00
N PRO A 626 -2.55 12.93 -12.41
CA PRO A 626 -3.76 12.67 -13.17
C PRO A 626 -4.36 14.00 -13.64
N THR A 627 -4.77 14.04 -14.91
CA THR A 627 -5.49 15.18 -15.45
C THR A 627 -6.78 15.37 -14.68
N THR A 628 -6.99 16.55 -14.12
CA THR A 628 -8.12 16.83 -13.25
C THR A 628 -9.16 17.67 -14.00
N VAL A 629 -10.38 17.14 -14.11
CA VAL A 629 -11.56 17.85 -14.61
C VAL A 629 -12.43 18.24 -13.43
N ARG A 630 -12.75 19.53 -13.33
CA ARG A 630 -13.68 20.05 -12.33
C ARG A 630 -14.92 20.56 -13.02
N ILE A 631 -16.08 20.21 -12.48
CA ILE A 631 -17.37 20.62 -13.02
C ILE A 631 -18.12 21.33 -11.90
N GLY A 632 -18.22 22.65 -12.01
CA GLY A 632 -19.16 23.44 -11.22
C GLY A 632 -20.58 23.13 -11.70
N TRP A 633 -21.50 22.87 -10.77
CA TRP A 633 -22.84 22.43 -11.12
C TRP A 633 -23.84 22.72 -10.00
N ASN A 634 -25.13 22.65 -10.33
CA ASN A 634 -26.24 22.63 -9.40
C ASN A 634 -27.32 21.63 -9.87
N SER A 635 -28.29 21.34 -9.02
CA SER A 635 -29.44 20.51 -9.37
C SER A 635 -30.75 21.25 -9.14
N PRO A 636 -31.44 21.72 -10.20
CA PRO A 636 -32.70 22.45 -10.07
C PRO A 636 -33.80 21.67 -9.36
N THR A 637 -33.80 20.33 -9.52
CA THR A 637 -34.78 19.42 -8.92
C THR A 637 -34.31 18.86 -7.57
N GLY A 638 -33.06 19.11 -7.18
CA GLY A 638 -32.37 18.41 -6.11
C GLY A 638 -31.86 17.02 -6.54
N VAL A 639 -30.81 16.56 -5.86
CA VAL A 639 -30.25 15.21 -5.99
C VAL A 639 -30.63 14.40 -4.76
N PHE A 640 -31.11 13.17 -4.99
CA PHE A 640 -31.52 12.28 -3.91
C PHE A 640 -30.73 10.97 -3.96
N VAL A 641 -29.95 10.70 -2.93
CA VAL A 641 -29.32 9.38 -2.69
C VAL A 641 -29.91 8.89 -1.38
N HIS A 642 -30.59 7.75 -1.39
CA HIS A 642 -31.30 7.28 -0.20
C HIS A 642 -30.31 6.85 0.90
N ASP A 643 -30.53 7.31 2.14
CA ASP A 643 -29.91 6.71 3.31
C ASP A 643 -30.87 5.69 3.97
N PRO A 644 -30.62 4.38 3.87
CA PRO A 644 -31.47 3.37 4.47
C PRO A 644 -31.45 3.37 6.01
N GLN A 645 -30.45 3.97 6.65
CA GLN A 645 -30.33 4.00 8.12
C GLN A 645 -31.11 5.14 8.76
N ALA A 646 -31.41 6.19 7.99
CA ALA A 646 -32.11 7.38 8.48
C ALA A 646 -33.64 7.25 8.43
N ASP A 647 -34.17 6.14 7.89
CA ASP A 647 -35.60 5.96 7.65
C ASP A 647 -36.39 5.88 8.98
N ASP A 648 -37.40 6.74 9.14
CA ASP A 648 -38.33 6.70 10.28
C ASP A 648 -39.61 5.88 9.98
N GLY A 649 -39.52 5.00 8.97
CA GLY A 649 -40.54 4.05 8.55
C GLY A 649 -41.26 4.50 7.29
N ASN A 650 -41.73 5.75 7.26
CA ASN A 650 -42.42 6.32 6.10
C ASN A 650 -41.71 7.55 5.52
N THR A 651 -40.66 8.11 6.15
CA THR A 651 -39.94 9.28 5.63
C THR A 651 -38.53 8.91 5.18
N GLN A 652 -38.28 9.08 3.89
CA GLN A 652 -36.97 8.86 3.30
C GLN A 652 -36.11 10.11 3.36
N TYR A 653 -34.89 9.96 3.88
CA TYR A 653 -33.89 11.02 3.97
C TYR A 653 -32.75 10.83 2.96
N PRO A 654 -32.19 11.95 2.46
CA PRO A 654 -31.03 11.88 1.59
C PRO A 654 -29.75 11.63 2.39
N LEU A 655 -28.80 10.95 1.75
CA LEU A 655 -27.50 10.59 2.27
C LEU A 655 -26.71 11.84 2.66
N ARG A 656 -26.14 11.79 3.87
CA ARG A 656 -25.30 12.85 4.44
C ARG A 656 -23.83 12.55 4.28
N ALA A 657 -23.02 13.59 4.48
CA ALA A 657 -21.57 13.47 4.61
C ALA A 657 -21.24 12.38 5.63
N LYS A 658 -20.16 11.65 5.37
CA LYS A 658 -19.82 10.47 6.17
C LYS A 658 -19.52 10.83 7.64
N THR A 659 -19.11 12.06 7.91
CA THR A 659 -18.83 12.58 9.24
C THR A 659 -20.05 13.15 9.97
N ALA A 660 -21.27 12.73 9.61
CA ALA A 660 -22.49 13.27 10.18
C ALA A 660 -22.92 12.49 11.43
N ASP A 661 -23.13 13.19 12.54
CA ASP A 661 -23.57 12.60 13.81
C ASP A 661 -25.03 12.11 13.75
N ASN A 662 -25.85 12.68 12.87
CA ASN A 662 -27.23 12.27 12.62
C ASN A 662 -27.62 12.45 11.15
N ASN A 663 -28.51 11.58 10.65
CA ASN A 663 -28.96 11.61 9.25
C ASN A 663 -30.47 11.89 9.07
N GLY A 664 -31.20 12.07 10.18
CA GLY A 664 -32.64 12.33 10.19
C GLY A 664 -33.05 13.81 10.01
N GLU A 665 -34.28 14.14 10.42
CA GLU A 665 -34.97 15.42 10.12
C GLU A 665 -34.23 16.69 10.58
N ASN A 666 -33.44 16.60 11.65
CA ASN A 666 -32.71 17.75 12.23
C ASN A 666 -31.23 17.80 11.83
N SER A 667 -30.80 17.01 10.85
CA SER A 667 -29.41 17.00 10.41
C SER A 667 -29.05 18.26 9.63
N THR A 668 -28.06 18.99 10.14
CA THR A 668 -27.41 20.11 9.44
C THR A 668 -26.20 19.68 8.64
N ALA A 669 -25.87 18.38 8.63
CA ALA A 669 -24.71 17.88 7.91
C ALA A 669 -24.88 18.06 6.38
N PRO A 670 -23.78 18.26 5.64
CA PRO A 670 -23.81 18.33 4.19
C PRO A 670 -24.47 17.09 3.57
N LEU A 671 -25.16 17.25 2.45
CA LEU A 671 -25.60 16.11 1.64
C LEU A 671 -24.39 15.50 0.93
N LEU A 672 -24.44 14.20 0.68
CA LEU A 672 -23.40 13.44 0.00
C LEU A 672 -23.93 12.83 -1.30
N LEU A 673 -23.27 13.14 -2.39
CA LEU A 673 -23.34 12.41 -3.65
C LEU A 673 -22.04 11.60 -3.79
N PRO A 674 -22.08 10.26 -3.60
CA PRO A 674 -20.87 9.43 -3.65
C PRO A 674 -20.18 9.49 -5.02
N GLY A 675 -18.85 9.56 -5.03
CA GLY A 675 -18.03 9.53 -6.23
C GLY A 675 -18.23 8.23 -7.02
N THR A 676 -18.43 7.11 -6.33
CA THR A 676 -18.88 5.84 -6.92
C THR A 676 -20.16 5.96 -7.76
N SER A 677 -21.16 6.71 -7.28
CA SER A 677 -22.44 6.91 -7.98
C SER A 677 -22.25 7.76 -9.24
N ILE A 678 -21.49 8.86 -9.14
CA ILE A 678 -21.15 9.70 -10.30
C ILE A 678 -20.37 8.89 -11.34
N ARG A 679 -19.34 8.16 -10.89
CA ARG A 679 -18.53 7.28 -11.73
C ARG A 679 -19.37 6.19 -12.41
N GLY A 680 -20.31 5.58 -11.69
CA GLY A 680 -21.20 4.57 -12.24
C GLY A 680 -22.17 5.14 -13.28
N ALA A 681 -22.71 6.34 -13.05
CA ALA A 681 -23.55 7.04 -14.02
C ALA A 681 -22.77 7.35 -15.31
N LEU A 682 -21.55 7.90 -15.18
CA LEU A 682 -20.66 8.16 -16.32
C LEU A 682 -20.30 6.89 -17.07
N ARG A 683 -19.95 5.80 -16.36
CA ARG A 683 -19.63 4.50 -16.95
C ARG A 683 -20.80 3.94 -17.74
N SER A 684 -21.99 3.94 -17.14
CA SER A 684 -23.23 3.46 -17.77
C SER A 684 -23.53 4.22 -19.07
N ARG A 685 -23.36 5.56 -19.07
CA ARG A 685 -23.53 6.37 -20.27
C ARG A 685 -22.46 6.13 -21.33
N CYS A 686 -21.19 6.05 -20.94
CA CYS A 686 -20.12 5.69 -21.87
C CYS A 686 -20.38 4.33 -22.53
N SER A 687 -20.81 3.33 -21.76
CA SER A 687 -21.22 2.02 -22.27
C SER A 687 -22.39 2.12 -23.24
N ARG A 688 -23.45 2.87 -22.90
CA ARG A 688 -24.60 3.08 -23.80
C ARG A 688 -24.22 3.77 -25.11
N ILE A 689 -23.38 4.82 -25.05
CA ILE A 689 -22.89 5.53 -26.24
C ILE A 689 -22.08 4.57 -27.11
N ALA A 690 -21.09 3.89 -26.52
CA ALA A 690 -20.22 2.95 -27.23
C ALA A 690 -21.01 1.81 -27.89
N ARG A 691 -21.97 1.21 -27.17
CA ARG A 691 -22.84 0.16 -27.72
C ARG A 691 -23.76 0.66 -28.83
N THR A 692 -24.30 1.87 -28.68
CA THR A 692 -25.11 2.48 -29.76
C THR A 692 -24.29 2.63 -31.04
N VAL A 693 -23.01 3.02 -30.92
CA VAL A 693 -22.12 3.16 -32.09
C VAL A 693 -21.72 1.79 -32.65
N LEU A 694 -21.34 0.84 -31.78
CA LEU A 694 -20.91 -0.51 -32.20
C LEU A 694 -22.01 -1.31 -32.88
N TYR A 695 -23.22 -1.26 -32.31
CA TYR A 695 -24.34 -2.10 -32.73
C TYR A 695 -25.38 -1.36 -33.58
N ALA A 696 -25.05 -0.18 -34.08
CA ALA A 696 -25.90 0.57 -34.99
C ALA A 696 -26.27 -0.27 -36.23
N ASP A 697 -25.29 -0.96 -36.79
CA ASP A 697 -25.42 -1.70 -38.06
C ASP A 697 -25.32 -3.23 -37.89
N ASN A 698 -24.90 -3.74 -36.72
CA ASN A 698 -24.78 -5.16 -36.42
C ASN A 698 -25.34 -5.46 -35.03
N PRO A 699 -26.41 -6.26 -34.88
CA PRO A 699 -26.91 -6.62 -33.55
C PRO A 699 -25.87 -7.44 -32.77
N PRO A 700 -25.78 -7.26 -31.44
CA PRO A 700 -24.80 -7.98 -30.62
C PRO A 700 -25.03 -9.49 -30.69
N SER A 701 -23.93 -10.26 -30.71
CA SER A 701 -23.98 -11.71 -30.58
C SER A 701 -24.40 -12.14 -29.16
N GLN A 702 -24.77 -13.41 -28.97
CA GLN A 702 -25.13 -13.94 -27.63
C GLN A 702 -23.97 -13.81 -26.61
N GLY A 703 -22.71 -13.87 -27.07
CA GLY A 703 -21.54 -13.66 -26.20
C GLY A 703 -21.40 -12.22 -25.70
N GLU A 704 -21.83 -11.25 -26.51
CA GLU A 704 -21.75 -9.80 -26.23
C GLU A 704 -23.01 -9.25 -25.55
N SER A 705 -24.06 -10.08 -25.43
CA SER A 705 -25.31 -9.70 -24.77
C SER A 705 -25.11 -9.51 -23.27
N PHE A 706 -25.74 -8.46 -22.74
CA PHE A 706 -25.84 -8.17 -21.30
C PHE A 706 -27.06 -8.84 -20.66
N THR A 707 -27.80 -9.63 -21.43
CA THR A 707 -28.95 -10.40 -20.98
C THR A 707 -28.76 -11.87 -21.33
N GLN A 708 -29.26 -12.76 -20.46
CA GLN A 708 -29.32 -14.20 -20.66
C GLN A 708 -30.76 -14.68 -20.49
N ALA A 709 -31.12 -15.78 -21.16
CA ALA A 709 -32.42 -16.42 -20.96
C ALA A 709 -32.45 -17.12 -19.60
N ASP A 710 -33.45 -16.82 -18.78
CA ASP A 710 -33.75 -17.55 -17.55
C ASP A 710 -34.37 -18.93 -17.85
N SER A 711 -34.72 -19.68 -16.80
CA SER A 711 -35.33 -21.01 -16.89
C SER A 711 -36.64 -21.03 -17.69
N ASP A 712 -37.32 -19.90 -17.77
CA ASP A 712 -38.61 -19.71 -18.43
C ASP A 712 -38.47 -19.06 -19.82
N GLY A 713 -37.24 -18.81 -20.27
CA GLY A 713 -36.93 -18.20 -21.57
C GLY A 713 -37.06 -16.67 -21.61
N ASN A 714 -37.26 -16.01 -20.47
CA ASN A 714 -37.26 -14.55 -20.39
C ASN A 714 -35.82 -14.03 -20.39
N GLN A 715 -35.58 -12.93 -21.10
CA GLN A 715 -34.28 -12.26 -21.02
C GLN A 715 -34.14 -11.48 -19.71
N VAL A 716 -33.22 -11.92 -18.87
CA VAL A 716 -32.83 -11.24 -17.63
C VAL A 716 -31.43 -10.67 -17.77
N PRO A 717 -31.11 -9.51 -17.16
CA PRO A 717 -29.74 -9.02 -17.10
C PRO A 717 -28.81 -10.08 -16.49
N ILE A 718 -27.63 -10.25 -17.08
CA ILE A 718 -26.57 -11.11 -16.50
C ILE A 718 -25.96 -10.45 -15.26
N ASP A 719 -25.18 -11.21 -14.49
CA ASP A 719 -24.48 -10.70 -13.30
C ASP A 719 -23.70 -9.39 -13.61
N ILE A 720 -23.74 -8.44 -12.67
CA ILE A 720 -23.00 -7.17 -12.78
C ILE A 720 -21.49 -7.39 -12.99
N HIS A 721 -20.90 -8.45 -12.45
CA HIS A 721 -19.49 -8.77 -12.67
C HIS A 721 -19.24 -9.25 -14.09
N GLU A 722 -20.13 -10.07 -14.65
CA GLU A 722 -20.06 -10.48 -16.07
C GLU A 722 -20.32 -9.31 -17.01
N GLN A 723 -21.27 -8.44 -16.67
CA GLN A 723 -21.51 -7.20 -17.41
C GLN A 723 -20.27 -6.29 -17.42
N LEU A 724 -19.39 -6.33 -16.40
CA LEU A 724 -18.16 -5.51 -16.35
C LEU A 724 -17.15 -6.00 -17.38
N ALA A 725 -16.99 -7.32 -17.46
CA ALA A 725 -16.06 -7.97 -18.37
C ALA A 725 -16.49 -7.79 -19.84
N LYS A 726 -17.80 -7.76 -20.11
CA LYS A 726 -18.36 -7.63 -21.48
C LYS A 726 -18.47 -6.18 -21.99
N GLU A 727 -18.05 -5.18 -21.21
CA GLU A 727 -18.15 -3.79 -21.69
C GLU A 727 -17.25 -3.50 -22.91
N PRO A 728 -17.64 -2.53 -23.78
CA PRO A 728 -16.77 -2.09 -24.86
C PRO A 728 -15.39 -1.69 -24.33
N ARG A 729 -14.32 -2.09 -25.04
CA ARG A 729 -12.92 -1.95 -24.58
C ARG A 729 -12.53 -0.54 -24.12
N LEU A 730 -12.99 0.51 -24.81
CA LEU A 730 -12.70 1.90 -24.42
C LEU A 730 -13.27 2.25 -23.03
N VAL A 731 -14.41 1.65 -22.66
CA VAL A 731 -15.03 1.82 -21.34
C VAL A 731 -14.24 1.02 -20.29
N ARG A 732 -13.80 -0.20 -20.63
CA ARG A 732 -12.94 -1.01 -19.76
C ARG A 732 -11.60 -0.31 -19.48
N TYR A 733 -10.94 0.27 -20.47
CA TYR A 733 -9.69 1.02 -20.26
C TYR A 733 -9.86 2.18 -19.28
N MET A 734 -10.94 2.96 -19.45
CA MET A 734 -11.21 4.14 -18.61
C MET A 734 -11.71 3.77 -17.21
N PHE A 735 -12.66 2.83 -17.09
CA PHE A 735 -13.36 2.53 -15.84
C PHE A 735 -12.92 1.21 -15.17
N GLY A 736 -12.06 0.42 -15.79
CA GLY A 736 -11.52 -0.84 -15.26
C GLY A 736 -12.48 -2.02 -15.37
N THR A 737 -12.04 -3.18 -14.91
CA THR A 737 -12.82 -4.43 -14.82
C THR A 737 -12.70 -5.01 -13.41
N THR A 738 -13.11 -6.27 -13.21
CA THR A 738 -12.79 -7.04 -12.01
C THR A 738 -11.29 -7.39 -11.92
N GLU A 739 -10.59 -7.43 -13.06
CA GLU A 739 -9.19 -7.85 -13.16
C GLU A 739 -8.21 -6.68 -12.98
N TYR A 740 -8.58 -5.48 -13.43
CA TYR A 740 -7.70 -4.31 -13.34
C TYR A 740 -8.45 -3.02 -13.03
N ARG A 741 -7.73 -2.08 -12.40
CA ARG A 741 -8.26 -0.77 -12.02
C ARG A 741 -8.38 0.17 -13.22
N GLY A 742 -9.49 0.91 -13.29
CA GLY A 742 -9.70 1.96 -14.31
C GLY A 742 -8.83 3.21 -14.13
N ALA A 743 -8.58 3.91 -15.23
CA ALA A 743 -7.87 5.19 -15.28
C ALA A 743 -8.61 6.35 -14.60
N VAL A 744 -9.95 6.30 -14.50
CA VAL A 744 -10.76 7.37 -13.89
C VAL A 744 -11.02 7.16 -12.40
N ARG A 745 -10.74 8.20 -11.61
CA ARG A 745 -11.21 8.35 -10.22
C ARG A 745 -12.21 9.49 -10.16
N VAL A 746 -13.23 9.34 -9.31
CA VAL A 746 -14.20 10.40 -9.05
C VAL A 746 -14.29 10.62 -7.54
N ARG A 747 -14.11 11.86 -7.09
CA ARG A 747 -14.19 12.21 -5.67
C ARG A 747 -15.65 12.28 -5.21
N ASP A 748 -15.87 12.05 -3.91
CA ASP A 748 -17.16 12.32 -3.29
C ASP A 748 -17.51 13.81 -3.40
N CYS A 749 -18.78 14.10 -3.69
CA CYS A 749 -19.26 15.46 -3.83
C CYS A 749 -20.24 15.77 -2.69
N THR A 750 -19.95 16.81 -1.91
CA THR A 750 -20.79 17.26 -0.80
C THR A 750 -21.38 18.64 -1.07
N THR A 751 -22.45 18.99 -0.36
CA THR A 751 -23.02 20.35 -0.43
C THR A 751 -22.19 21.36 0.37
N LYS A 752 -22.04 22.57 -0.16
CA LYS A 752 -21.56 23.74 0.58
C LYS A 752 -22.63 24.27 1.53
N ASN A 753 -23.86 24.36 1.02
CA ASN A 753 -25.03 24.75 1.78
C ASN A 753 -26.21 23.90 1.34
N THR A 754 -26.92 23.29 2.28
CA THR A 754 -28.07 22.44 2.01
C THR A 754 -29.34 23.24 1.69
N GLY A 755 -29.44 24.48 2.19
CA GLY A 755 -30.66 25.28 2.09
C GLY A 755 -31.83 24.68 2.88
N PRO A 756 -33.04 25.24 2.74
CA PRO A 756 -34.23 24.70 3.39
C PRO A 756 -34.63 23.35 2.78
N SER A 757 -35.04 22.41 3.64
CA SER A 757 -35.62 21.14 3.22
C SER A 757 -37.07 21.29 2.80
N ILE A 758 -37.51 20.40 1.90
CA ILE A 758 -38.91 20.24 1.51
C ILE A 758 -39.30 18.78 1.73
N LYS A 759 -40.31 18.55 2.57
CA LYS A 759 -40.93 17.24 2.76
C LYS A 759 -42.08 17.08 1.75
N VAL A 760 -41.95 16.12 0.85
CA VAL A 760 -42.95 15.81 -0.18
C VAL A 760 -43.64 14.49 0.19
N THR A 761 -44.96 14.48 0.29
CA THR A 761 -45.75 13.27 0.55
C THR A 761 -46.21 12.65 -0.77
N HIS A 762 -45.99 11.35 -0.91
CA HIS A 762 -46.34 10.55 -2.07
C HIS A 762 -47.36 9.48 -1.71
N ASN A 763 -48.25 9.18 -2.66
CA ASN A 763 -49.13 8.04 -2.61
C ASN A 763 -48.42 6.82 -3.19
N ALA A 764 -48.41 5.69 -2.51
CA ALA A 764 -48.00 4.43 -3.12
C ALA A 764 -49.04 4.02 -4.17
N ILE A 765 -48.58 3.75 -5.38
CA ILE A 765 -49.43 3.34 -6.50
C ILE A 765 -49.27 1.84 -6.71
N ASP A 766 -50.39 1.13 -6.73
CA ASP A 766 -50.46 -0.27 -7.13
C ASP A 766 -50.14 -0.34 -8.64
N ARG A 767 -49.07 -1.07 -8.98
CA ARG A 767 -48.61 -1.19 -10.37
C ARG A 767 -49.58 -1.94 -11.27
N TRP A 768 -50.45 -2.78 -10.71
CA TRP A 768 -51.44 -3.56 -11.46
C TRP A 768 -52.71 -2.75 -11.73
N THR A 769 -53.21 -2.04 -10.72
CA THR A 769 -54.48 -1.30 -10.83
C THR A 769 -54.30 0.16 -11.25
N GLY A 770 -53.10 0.73 -11.07
CA GLY A 770 -52.84 2.16 -11.22
C GLY A 770 -53.51 3.04 -10.15
N GLY A 771 -54.19 2.42 -9.17
CA GLY A 771 -54.83 3.10 -8.05
C GLY A 771 -53.88 3.35 -6.88
N VAL A 772 -54.28 4.23 -5.97
CA VAL A 772 -53.58 4.44 -4.69
C VAL A 772 -53.80 3.23 -3.79
N VAL A 773 -52.73 2.70 -3.21
CA VAL A 773 -52.84 1.65 -2.20
C VAL A 773 -53.33 2.26 -0.89
N GLU A 774 -54.41 1.70 -0.34
CA GLU A 774 -55.00 2.17 0.91
C GLU A 774 -53.99 2.08 2.07
N GLY A 775 -53.83 3.19 2.80
CA GLY A 775 -52.95 3.27 3.97
C GLY A 775 -51.45 3.40 3.68
N LEU A 776 -51.01 3.43 2.41
CA LEU A 776 -49.60 3.50 2.05
C LEU A 776 -49.21 4.89 1.50
N LEU A 777 -48.88 5.79 2.43
CA LEU A 777 -48.22 7.07 2.15
C LEU A 777 -46.75 6.97 2.54
N PHE A 778 -45.87 7.58 1.74
CA PHE A 778 -44.47 7.78 2.12
C PHE A 778 -44.06 9.22 1.85
N ASN A 779 -43.12 9.72 2.62
CA ASN A 779 -42.57 11.06 2.53
C ASN A 779 -41.14 11.00 2.01
N GLU A 780 -40.73 12.04 1.31
CA GLU A 780 -39.38 12.22 0.82
C GLU A 780 -38.90 13.62 1.16
N VAL A 781 -37.75 13.72 1.83
CA VAL A 781 -37.13 15.00 2.13
C VAL A 781 -36.14 15.35 1.03
N THR A 782 -36.35 16.48 0.36
CA THR A 782 -35.50 16.97 -0.73
C THR A 782 -34.95 18.36 -0.44
N TYR A 783 -33.84 18.69 -1.10
CA TYR A 783 -33.14 19.98 -0.94
C TYR A 783 -32.89 20.60 -2.33
N PRO A 784 -33.91 21.18 -2.97
CA PRO A 784 -33.79 21.71 -4.33
C PRO A 784 -32.91 22.97 -4.44
N HIS A 785 -32.63 23.64 -3.31
CA HIS A 785 -31.80 24.84 -3.25
C HIS A 785 -30.40 24.57 -2.70
N ALA A 786 -30.01 23.29 -2.59
CA ALA A 786 -28.67 22.92 -2.15
C ALA A 786 -27.62 23.36 -3.18
N THR A 787 -26.55 23.99 -2.69
CA THR A 787 -25.38 24.34 -3.49
C THR A 787 -24.29 23.29 -3.29
N TRP A 788 -23.72 22.81 -4.38
CA TRP A 788 -22.78 21.68 -4.37
C TRP A 788 -21.32 22.15 -4.51
N ASN A 789 -20.41 21.35 -3.96
CA ASN A 789 -19.01 21.39 -4.35
C ASN A 789 -18.84 20.91 -5.80
N ASP A 790 -17.74 21.30 -6.44
CA ASP A 790 -17.43 20.85 -7.80
C ASP A 790 -17.37 19.32 -7.85
N ILE A 791 -17.88 18.72 -8.93
CA ILE A 791 -17.56 17.33 -9.25
C ILE A 791 -16.10 17.31 -9.70
N VAL A 792 -15.28 16.49 -9.05
CA VAL A 792 -13.85 16.33 -9.35
C VAL A 792 -13.60 14.95 -9.94
N ILE A 793 -13.14 14.92 -11.19
CA ILE A 793 -12.81 13.72 -11.94
C ILE A 793 -11.30 13.76 -12.24
N GLU A 794 -10.58 12.71 -11.87
CA GLU A 794 -9.15 12.57 -12.13
C GLU A 794 -8.94 11.45 -13.14
N VAL A 795 -8.20 11.72 -14.22
CA VAL A 795 -7.85 10.74 -15.24
C VAL A 795 -6.35 10.52 -15.26
N ASP A 796 -5.95 9.33 -14.88
CA ASP A 796 -4.56 8.86 -14.91
C ASP A 796 -4.24 8.35 -16.32
N THR A 797 -3.55 9.18 -17.11
CA THR A 797 -3.29 8.94 -18.54
C THR A 797 -2.25 7.83 -18.76
N ALA A 798 -1.30 7.68 -17.85
CA ALA A 798 -0.35 6.57 -17.83
C ALA A 798 -1.05 5.24 -17.51
N ARG A 799 -1.95 5.22 -16.52
CA ARG A 799 -2.84 4.07 -16.27
C ARG A 799 -3.69 3.73 -17.48
N LEU A 800 -4.21 4.74 -18.18
CA LEU A 800 -5.03 4.53 -19.36
C LEU A 800 -4.25 3.82 -20.47
N LEU A 801 -3.02 4.26 -20.78
CA LEU A 801 -2.14 3.57 -21.71
C LEU A 801 -1.82 2.14 -21.27
N GLN A 802 -1.53 1.96 -19.98
CA GLN A 802 -1.25 0.63 -19.44
C GLN A 802 -2.44 -0.32 -19.62
N ASN A 803 -3.66 0.16 -19.38
CA ASN A 803 -4.87 -0.64 -19.54
C ASN A 803 -5.07 -1.04 -21.00
N VAL A 804 -4.86 -0.11 -21.94
CA VAL A 804 -4.87 -0.41 -23.38
C VAL A 804 -3.89 -1.53 -23.70
N LYS A 805 -2.64 -1.41 -23.25
CA LYS A 805 -1.58 -2.39 -23.51
C LYS A 805 -1.84 -3.76 -22.88
N THR A 806 -2.47 -3.79 -21.71
CA THR A 806 -2.71 -5.03 -20.95
C THR A 806 -3.79 -5.89 -21.58
N GLU A 807 -4.85 -5.25 -22.10
CA GLU A 807 -6.04 -5.94 -22.63
C GLU A 807 -6.03 -6.03 -24.16
N SER A 808 -5.19 -5.25 -24.86
CA SER A 808 -4.86 -5.59 -26.24
C SER A 808 -4.18 -6.95 -26.25
N SER A 809 -4.85 -7.97 -26.75
CA SER A 809 -4.34 -9.31 -27.07
C SER A 809 -3.20 -9.32 -28.11
N ILE A 810 -2.58 -8.16 -28.34
CA ILE A 810 -1.53 -7.88 -29.30
C ILE A 810 -0.28 -7.51 -28.47
N ALA A 811 0.51 -8.53 -28.12
CA ALA A 811 1.73 -8.39 -27.32
C ALA A 811 2.80 -7.49 -27.99
N ASP A 812 2.62 -7.12 -29.27
CA ASP A 812 3.59 -6.40 -30.10
C ASP A 812 3.24 -4.91 -30.37
N LEU A 813 2.19 -4.34 -29.75
CA LEU A 813 1.89 -2.91 -29.93
C LEU A 813 2.93 -2.04 -29.23
N SER A 814 3.50 -1.10 -29.98
CA SER A 814 4.33 -0.04 -29.42
C SER A 814 3.47 0.89 -28.53
N LEU A 815 4.11 1.65 -27.64
CA LEU A 815 3.39 2.64 -26.82
C LEU A 815 2.65 3.66 -27.69
N ASP A 816 3.20 3.99 -28.86
CA ASP A 816 2.62 4.91 -29.85
C ASP A 816 1.34 4.36 -30.46
N ASP A 817 1.25 3.04 -30.68
CA ASP A 817 0.04 2.40 -31.21
C ASP A 817 -1.10 2.33 -30.18
N CYS A 818 -0.77 2.47 -28.89
CA CYS A 818 -1.76 2.51 -27.80
C CYS A 818 -2.41 3.91 -27.66
N VAL A 819 -1.73 4.98 -28.07
CA VAL A 819 -2.19 6.37 -27.92
C VAL A 819 -3.56 6.62 -28.57
N PRO A 820 -3.88 6.13 -29.79
CA PRO A 820 -5.21 6.30 -30.38
C PRO A 820 -6.35 5.75 -29.51
N PHE A 821 -6.17 4.57 -28.90
CA PHE A 821 -7.18 3.96 -28.03
C PHE A 821 -7.36 4.73 -26.71
N ALA A 822 -6.27 5.23 -26.13
CA ALA A 822 -6.33 6.08 -24.94
C ALA A 822 -7.06 7.40 -25.26
N ARG A 823 -6.71 8.05 -26.38
CA ARG A 823 -7.40 9.26 -26.87
C ARG A 823 -8.88 9.02 -27.15
N ALA A 824 -9.23 7.87 -27.72
CA ALA A 824 -10.61 7.49 -28.00
C ALA A 824 -11.42 7.26 -26.70
N SER A 825 -10.80 6.67 -25.69
CA SER A 825 -11.42 6.47 -24.37
C SER A 825 -11.71 7.79 -23.66
N TRP A 826 -10.78 8.75 -23.74
CA TRP A 826 -10.99 10.12 -23.26
C TRP A 826 -12.11 10.84 -24.04
N CYS A 827 -12.12 10.73 -25.37
CA CYS A 827 -13.17 11.29 -26.22
C CYS A 827 -14.56 10.77 -25.79
N LEU A 828 -14.70 9.46 -25.56
CA LEU A 828 -15.94 8.85 -25.09
C LEU A 828 -16.40 9.41 -23.74
N LEU A 829 -15.47 9.61 -22.80
CA LEU A 829 -15.77 10.26 -21.51
C LEU A 829 -16.26 11.70 -21.72
N CYS A 830 -15.59 12.49 -22.56
CA CYS A 830 -16.01 13.86 -22.87
C CYS A 830 -17.40 13.93 -23.52
N ILE A 831 -17.77 12.96 -24.36
CA ILE A 831 -19.14 12.88 -24.92
C ILE A 831 -20.16 12.67 -23.80
N ALA A 832 -19.88 11.78 -22.83
CA ALA A 832 -20.74 11.61 -21.67
C ALA A 832 -20.80 12.89 -20.79
N LEU A 833 -19.70 13.63 -20.65
CA LEU A 833 -19.69 14.93 -19.97
C LEU A 833 -20.46 16.01 -20.74
N ALA A 834 -20.51 15.94 -22.08
CA ALA A 834 -21.36 16.80 -22.89
C ALA A 834 -22.85 16.48 -22.67
N GLU A 835 -23.22 15.21 -22.52
CA GLU A 835 -24.59 14.81 -22.14
C GLU A 835 -24.97 15.29 -20.72
N LEU A 836 -24.04 15.20 -19.76
CA LEU A 836 -24.18 15.79 -18.42
C LEU A 836 -24.41 17.29 -18.51
N SER A 837 -23.61 17.98 -19.32
CA SER A 837 -23.69 19.43 -19.54
C SER A 837 -24.98 19.85 -20.27
N ALA A 838 -25.57 18.96 -21.05
CA ALA A 838 -26.86 19.18 -21.69
C ALA A 838 -28.06 18.86 -20.77
N GLY A 839 -27.81 18.37 -19.55
CA GLY A 839 -28.84 17.97 -18.59
C GLY A 839 -29.53 16.65 -18.94
N THR A 840 -29.00 15.86 -19.89
CA THR A 840 -29.60 14.58 -20.31
C THR A 840 -29.09 13.39 -19.49
N LEU A 841 -28.02 13.57 -18.72
CA LEU A 841 -27.52 12.62 -17.73
C LEU A 841 -27.86 13.11 -16.31
N PRO A 842 -28.93 12.58 -15.69
CA PRO A 842 -29.25 12.89 -14.31
C PRO A 842 -28.34 12.12 -13.33
N LEU A 843 -28.13 12.68 -12.13
CA LEU A 843 -27.33 12.09 -11.06
C LEU A 843 -28.17 11.76 -9.81
N GLY A 844 -27.81 10.67 -9.13
CA GLY A 844 -28.51 10.19 -7.92
C GLY A 844 -29.57 9.13 -8.22
N GLY A 845 -30.41 8.86 -7.22
CA GLY A 845 -31.56 7.98 -7.32
C GLY A 845 -32.81 8.69 -7.85
N LYS A 846 -33.83 7.90 -8.21
CA LYS A 846 -35.16 8.37 -8.65
C LYS A 846 -35.11 9.33 -9.85
N THR A 847 -34.11 9.18 -10.71
CA THR A 847 -33.92 10.01 -11.91
C THR A 847 -35.08 9.92 -12.90
N THR A 848 -35.75 8.78 -12.97
CA THR A 848 -36.98 8.57 -13.77
C THR A 848 -38.23 9.17 -13.13
N ARG A 849 -38.13 9.74 -11.92
CA ARG A 849 -39.22 10.38 -11.18
C ARG A 849 -39.05 11.89 -11.06
N GLY A 850 -38.15 12.48 -11.86
CA GLY A 850 -37.96 13.94 -11.95
C GLY A 850 -36.95 14.52 -10.98
N LEU A 851 -36.13 13.69 -10.31
CA LEU A 851 -35.01 14.15 -9.47
C LEU A 851 -33.67 13.98 -10.19
N GLY A 852 -32.63 14.64 -9.69
CA GLY A 852 -31.27 14.46 -10.18
C GLY A 852 -30.91 15.22 -11.45
N GLN A 853 -31.74 16.19 -11.89
CA GLN A 853 -31.39 17.03 -13.03
C GLN A 853 -30.09 17.80 -12.74
N VAL A 854 -29.20 17.90 -13.72
CA VAL A 854 -27.91 18.60 -13.58
C VAL A 854 -27.89 19.83 -14.45
N GLU A 855 -27.46 20.95 -13.86
CA GLU A 855 -27.15 22.20 -14.55
C GLU A 855 -25.67 22.53 -14.30
N VAL A 856 -24.86 22.48 -15.35
CA VAL A 856 -23.43 22.78 -15.27
C VAL A 856 -23.22 24.29 -15.28
N THR A 857 -22.40 24.80 -14.36
CA THR A 857 -22.07 26.22 -14.16
C THR A 857 -20.61 26.57 -14.46
N GLY A 858 -19.73 25.56 -14.53
CA GLY A 858 -18.34 25.72 -14.97
C GLY A 858 -17.67 24.39 -15.28
N ILE A 859 -16.67 24.40 -16.15
CA ILE A 859 -15.77 23.28 -16.44
C ILE A 859 -14.35 23.82 -16.50
N SER A 860 -13.44 23.25 -15.71
CA SER A 860 -12.02 23.53 -15.77
C SER A 860 -11.22 22.23 -15.88
N MET A 861 -10.06 22.31 -16.51
CA MET A 861 -9.15 21.18 -16.70
C MET A 861 -7.72 21.63 -16.43
N SER A 862 -7.05 20.91 -15.52
CA SER A 862 -5.63 21.10 -15.19
C SER A 862 -4.86 19.81 -15.44
N ASP A 863 -3.53 19.93 -15.57
CA ASP A 863 -2.62 18.76 -15.65
C ASP A 863 -2.88 17.84 -16.85
N ALA A 864 -3.35 18.42 -17.96
CA ALA A 864 -3.49 17.70 -19.22
C ALA A 864 -2.10 17.28 -19.74
N ASP A 865 -1.90 16.00 -20.07
CA ASP A 865 -0.59 15.44 -20.45
C ASP A 865 -0.09 15.89 -21.84
N GLY A 866 -0.98 16.50 -22.64
CA GLY A 866 -0.68 17.02 -23.97
C GLY A 866 -0.70 15.95 -25.07
N THR A 867 -0.40 14.68 -24.74
CA THR A 867 -0.35 13.57 -25.69
C THR A 867 -1.72 12.91 -25.86
N ILE A 868 -2.30 12.45 -24.75
CA ILE A 868 -3.60 11.78 -24.70
C ILE A 868 -4.69 12.82 -24.48
N ILE A 869 -4.56 13.64 -23.45
CA ILE A 869 -5.46 14.74 -23.13
C ILE A 869 -4.79 16.04 -23.55
N THR A 870 -5.33 16.65 -24.60
CA THR A 870 -4.87 17.94 -25.11
C THR A 870 -5.26 19.06 -24.15
N ALA A 871 -4.28 19.84 -23.70
CA ALA A 871 -4.51 20.96 -22.80
C ALA A 871 -5.40 22.02 -23.44
N PRO A 872 -6.36 22.59 -22.70
CA PRO A 872 -7.09 23.76 -23.16
C PRO A 872 -6.17 24.99 -23.16
N THR A 873 -6.48 26.02 -23.95
CA THR A 873 -5.68 27.25 -24.02
C THR A 873 -5.67 28.02 -22.69
N GLU A 874 -6.73 27.88 -21.90
CA GLU A 874 -6.85 28.38 -20.52
C GLU A 874 -7.32 27.23 -19.62
N GLU A 875 -6.93 27.20 -18.34
CA GLU A 875 -7.39 26.15 -17.40
C GLU A 875 -8.93 26.03 -17.33
N GLN A 876 -9.64 27.13 -17.57
CA GLN A 876 -11.10 27.15 -17.59
C GLN A 876 -11.63 26.88 -19.00
N LEU A 877 -12.13 25.66 -19.24
CA LEU A 877 -12.76 25.29 -20.50
C LEU A 877 -14.10 26.03 -20.70
N TRP A 878 -14.86 26.23 -19.63
CA TRP A 878 -16.14 26.96 -19.64
C TRP A 878 -16.50 27.51 -18.24
N PRO A 879 -17.16 28.67 -18.10
CA PRO A 879 -17.26 29.77 -19.07
C PRO A 879 -15.95 30.59 -19.12
N GLY A 880 -15.34 30.73 -20.29
CA GLY A 880 -14.18 31.62 -20.48
C GLY A 880 -14.58 33.10 -20.35
N ARG A 881 -13.70 33.94 -19.81
CA ARG A 881 -13.98 35.37 -19.57
C ARG A 881 -14.05 36.16 -20.90
N ARG A 882 -15.29 36.49 -21.29
CA ARG A 882 -15.79 37.63 -22.10
C ARG A 882 -14.74 38.57 -22.75
N GLY A 883 -14.63 38.50 -24.07
CA GLY A 883 -14.48 39.72 -24.88
C GLY A 883 -15.86 40.32 -25.12
N ASP A 884 -16.03 41.61 -24.87
CA ASP A 884 -17.30 42.33 -24.99
C ASP A 884 -17.75 42.39 -26.47
N ARG A 885 -18.43 41.33 -26.95
CA ARG A 885 -19.35 41.30 -28.12
C ARG A 885 -19.97 39.91 -28.29
N ASP A 886 -21.28 39.92 -28.53
CA ASP A 886 -22.21 38.83 -28.88
C ASP A 886 -22.81 37.95 -27.77
N ASN A 887 -24.15 37.85 -27.88
CA ASN A 887 -25.11 37.34 -26.90
C ASN A 887 -25.43 35.84 -27.09
N THR A 888 -24.48 35.06 -27.62
CA THR A 888 -24.64 33.61 -27.86
C THR A 888 -23.44 32.86 -27.29
N THR A 889 -23.35 32.79 -25.97
CA THR A 889 -22.40 31.87 -25.32
C THR A 889 -22.81 30.44 -25.68
N PRO A 890 -21.95 29.65 -26.35
CA PRO A 890 -22.24 28.24 -26.59
C PRO A 890 -22.48 27.54 -25.26
N SER A 891 -23.43 26.61 -25.21
CA SER A 891 -23.62 25.82 -23.99
C SER A 891 -22.36 25.01 -23.69
N ALA A 892 -22.15 24.64 -22.41
CA ALA A 892 -21.00 23.84 -21.99
C ALA A 892 -20.83 22.56 -22.85
N ALA A 893 -21.94 21.92 -23.24
CA ALA A 893 -21.93 20.78 -24.15
C ALA A 893 -21.34 21.12 -25.54
N HIS A 894 -21.73 22.26 -26.15
CA HIS A 894 -21.16 22.70 -27.43
C HIS A 894 -19.67 23.02 -27.30
N THR A 895 -19.24 23.61 -26.19
CA THR A 895 -17.82 23.89 -25.92
C THR A 895 -17.00 22.60 -25.80
N ILE A 896 -17.50 21.58 -25.11
CA ILE A 896 -16.84 20.26 -25.04
C ILE A 896 -16.73 19.63 -26.44
N LEU A 897 -17.79 19.71 -27.25
CA LEU A 897 -17.76 19.17 -28.61
C LEU A 897 -16.80 19.94 -29.52
N ALA A 898 -16.72 21.27 -29.39
CA ALA A 898 -15.76 22.12 -30.11
C ALA A 898 -14.32 21.79 -29.69
N TYR A 899 -14.09 21.56 -28.39
CA TYR A 899 -12.81 21.05 -27.87
C TYR A 899 -12.42 19.73 -28.52
N LEU A 900 -13.35 18.77 -28.58
CA LEU A 900 -13.08 17.46 -29.20
C LEU A 900 -12.78 17.56 -30.70
N ARG A 901 -13.34 18.55 -31.40
CA ARG A 901 -13.09 18.83 -32.82
C ARG A 901 -11.79 19.60 -33.09
N GLY A 902 -11.09 20.06 -32.05
CA GLY A 902 -9.88 20.90 -32.21
C GLY A 902 -10.19 22.33 -32.64
N GLU A 903 -11.44 22.77 -32.56
CA GLU A 903 -11.89 24.12 -32.99
C GLU A 903 -11.45 25.21 -31.99
N LEU A 904 -11.06 24.82 -30.77
CA LEU A 904 -10.50 25.71 -29.76
C LEU A 904 -8.96 25.72 -29.84
N GLY A 905 -8.41 26.71 -30.55
CA GLY A 905 -6.98 27.06 -30.46
C GLY A 905 -6.01 26.26 -31.34
N GLY A 906 -6.47 25.52 -32.36
CA GLY A 906 -5.58 24.76 -33.26
C GLY A 906 -5.07 23.44 -32.66
N ASN A 907 -5.75 22.96 -31.63
CA ASN A 907 -5.42 21.74 -30.89
C ASN A 907 -5.72 20.46 -31.70
N ARG A 908 -4.98 19.37 -31.41
CA ARG A 908 -5.14 18.07 -32.09
C ARG A 908 -6.53 17.49 -31.82
N ALA A 909 -7.34 17.34 -32.86
CA ALA A 909 -8.69 16.80 -32.78
C ALA A 909 -8.74 15.33 -32.34
N TYR A 910 -9.87 14.90 -31.79
CA TYR A 910 -10.18 13.52 -31.39
C TYR A 910 -11.03 12.79 -32.44
N THR A 911 -10.59 12.88 -33.69
CA THR A 911 -11.24 12.22 -34.84
C THR A 911 -10.94 10.71 -34.88
N GLY A 912 -11.84 9.92 -35.46
CA GLY A 912 -11.63 8.46 -35.65
C GLY A 912 -11.77 7.63 -34.36
N TRP A 913 -12.25 8.22 -33.25
CA TRP A 913 -12.38 7.50 -31.99
C TRP A 913 -13.31 6.27 -32.07
N ALA A 914 -14.32 6.32 -32.94
CA ALA A 914 -15.27 5.22 -33.15
C ALA A 914 -14.59 4.00 -33.80
N ASP A 915 -13.56 4.22 -34.63
CA ASP A 915 -12.77 3.14 -35.26
C ASP A 915 -11.98 2.36 -34.20
N CYS A 916 -11.75 2.96 -33.03
CA CYS A 916 -11.15 2.31 -31.87
C CYS A 916 -12.16 1.52 -31.01
N LEU A 917 -13.42 1.38 -31.40
CA LEU A 917 -14.40 0.55 -30.67
C LEU A 917 -14.40 -0.94 -31.04
N PRO A 918 -14.37 -1.36 -32.33
CA PRO A 918 -14.54 -2.77 -32.71
C PRO A 918 -13.33 -3.62 -32.33
N GLU A 919 -13.52 -4.73 -31.62
CA GLU A 919 -12.44 -5.70 -31.41
C GLU A 919 -11.93 -6.18 -32.78
N SER A 920 -10.63 -6.05 -33.04
CA SER A 920 -10.08 -6.50 -34.32
C SER A 920 -10.33 -7.99 -34.41
N ASN A 921 -11.18 -8.41 -35.36
CA ASN A 921 -11.53 -9.80 -35.61
C ASN A 921 -10.27 -10.63 -35.94
N ALA A 922 -9.55 -11.09 -34.92
CA ALA A 922 -8.48 -12.07 -35.08
C ALA A 922 -9.05 -13.45 -35.49
N GLU A 923 -10.34 -13.70 -35.24
CA GLU A 923 -11.02 -14.94 -35.66
C GLU A 923 -11.54 -14.93 -37.11
N ALA A 924 -11.55 -13.78 -37.81
CA ALA A 924 -11.99 -13.74 -39.21
C ALA A 924 -10.88 -14.08 -40.22
N CYS A 925 -9.61 -14.12 -39.79
CA CYS A 925 -8.47 -14.40 -40.68
C CYS A 925 -8.19 -15.90 -40.89
N GLU A 926 -8.75 -16.80 -40.09
CA GLU A 926 -8.60 -18.25 -40.29
C GLU A 926 -9.64 -18.85 -41.27
N THR A 927 -10.71 -18.12 -41.60
CA THR A 927 -11.76 -18.61 -42.51
C THR A 927 -11.67 -18.13 -43.95
N SER A 928 -10.67 -17.30 -44.33
CA SER A 928 -10.50 -16.84 -45.71
C SER A 928 -9.34 -17.48 -46.50
N THR A 929 -8.63 -18.46 -45.92
CA THR A 929 -7.55 -19.24 -46.58
C THR A 929 -7.98 -20.63 -47.05
N HIS A 930 -9.28 -20.85 -47.27
CA HIS A 930 -9.78 -21.94 -48.09
C HIS A 930 -10.64 -21.41 -49.24
N LYS A 931 -9.97 -20.74 -50.21
CA LYS A 931 -10.49 -20.64 -51.58
C LYS A 931 -9.85 -21.73 -52.43
N ASP A 932 -10.68 -22.71 -52.76
CA ASP A 932 -10.78 -23.39 -54.05
C ASP A 932 -9.49 -23.93 -54.69
N VAL A 933 -9.21 -25.20 -54.41
CA VAL A 933 -8.56 -26.09 -55.39
C VAL A 933 -9.42 -27.35 -55.55
N LYS A 934 -9.94 -27.53 -56.77
CA LYS A 934 -10.82 -28.58 -57.36
C LYS A 934 -12.30 -28.20 -57.36
N ALA A 935 -13.02 -28.23 -58.49
CA ALA A 935 -12.87 -28.99 -59.74
C ALA A 935 -13.49 -28.17 -60.90
N ASP A 936 -13.15 -28.28 -62.19
CA ASP A 936 -13.25 -29.49 -63.04
C ASP A 936 -14.36 -30.45 -62.61
N GLU A 937 -15.56 -29.91 -62.44
CA GLU A 937 -16.70 -30.14 -63.37
C GLU A 937 -17.77 -29.06 -63.17
#